data_AF-A0AAD7AY61-F1
#
_entry.id   AF-A0AAD7AY61-F1
#
_cell.length_a   1.000
_cell.length_b   1.000
_cell.length_c   1.000
_cell.angle_alpha   90.00
_cell.angle_beta   90.00
_cell.angle_gamma   90.00
#
_symmetry.space_group_name_H-M   'P 1'
#
loop_
_entity.id
_entity.type
_entity.pdbx_description
1 polymer ?
#
loop_
_entity_poly.entity_id
_entity_poly.type
_entity_poly.pdbx_seq_one_letter_code
_entity_poly.pdbx_strand_id
1 'polypeptide(L)'
;MSAAPHSTYDLTTFCRKTTGDVPPKLVGAATAVLGSEMYLFGGRLFAERRMVADLYVFDLETYNWQIIPAFPEDDVPCPRYFHSLETWNNHLILFGGMTDEPGSPDEYRVLNDIRLFDIESLHWLQPSRFRTPESLLPQARYAHLASVTADRLFIIGGQDYYNIWLTDVCVYDLITQTWSETRDHPVHCGSYRSIAVSSSQVVRFPEVELPDGRDSPVLCQGDLSSPSLVHLLYSAAPDNDYPSNIYLYSNRNFTQVKRELEVLSPLPNTGFTLQDLSSSFAGAQLPPGLRFPSGAIQGSHLIVSGIVIAKSDHAFSIWALDLKTMHWSHIDPGNALDVGSWVRGCLHADENKLIIFGNRAGNFVEDFTCRILSWDHVAVVDLEAFGIYQPPALKLDIHMQELGLAALNKRALADFDIICDDGRTLVCSRKLLEERRPWFKEMRLKLLQDAMSGLQVDSPTTDRGILDLRLTPRALHLPEQYPIAMALVQYFYTLALVTPLQTAPAVLSQLLILSTNYQLPHLQGLVRHAMHRALSYRTCTGVYEVATLCECRSLQIRAMRILMVSTRREEESPHSETAVAGEHSNHTYHIARIADNEAHAGPSTRPRSTARERRENRVFFPFNSVNSVLIVIRCL
;
A
#
# COMPACT_ATOMS: atom_id res chain seq x y z
N MET A 1 1.41 38.42 9.53
CA MET A 1 1.63 37.01 9.88
C MET A 1 0.82 36.19 8.89
N SER A 2 1.42 35.75 7.79
CA SER A 2 0.74 34.88 6.82
C SER A 2 0.69 33.47 7.39
N ALA A 3 -0.52 32.92 7.51
CA ALA A 3 -0.69 31.51 7.81
C ALA A 3 0.04 30.68 6.73
N ALA A 4 0.90 29.76 7.16
CA ALA A 4 1.46 28.76 6.26
C ALA A 4 0.30 28.01 5.59
N PRO A 5 0.38 27.69 4.29
CA PRO A 5 -0.66 26.90 3.63
C PRO A 5 -0.82 25.59 4.40
N HIS A 6 -2.05 25.24 4.80
CA HIS A 6 -2.35 23.95 5.43
C HIS A 6 -1.72 22.86 4.58
N SER A 7 -0.74 22.15 5.14
CA SER A 7 0.02 21.19 4.39
C SER A 7 -0.89 19.99 4.08
N THR A 8 -0.84 19.48 2.87
CA THR A 8 -1.65 18.32 2.45
C THR A 8 -1.42 17.07 3.30
N TYR A 9 -0.36 17.07 4.10
CA TYR A 9 0.01 16.01 5.01
C TYR A 9 -0.97 15.80 6.15
N ASP A 10 -1.72 16.83 6.57
CA ASP A 10 -2.78 16.69 7.59
C ASP A 10 -3.94 15.79 7.07
N LEU A 11 -4.03 15.58 5.75
CA LEU A 11 -5.02 14.70 5.14
C LEU A 11 -4.57 13.24 5.06
N THR A 12 -3.25 12.99 4.97
CA THR A 12 -2.65 11.65 4.86
C THR A 12 -2.30 11.04 6.21
N THR A 13 -2.08 11.89 7.22
CA THR A 13 -1.62 11.45 8.53
C THR A 13 -2.49 12.00 9.62
N PHE A 14 -2.88 11.16 10.58
CA PHE A 14 -3.52 11.62 11.81
C PHE A 14 -2.93 10.92 13.02
N CYS A 15 -3.10 11.53 14.19
CA CYS A 15 -2.59 11.01 15.46
C CYS A 15 -3.74 10.80 16.44
N ARG A 16 -3.71 9.70 17.19
CA ARG A 16 -4.68 9.36 18.23
C ARG A 16 -3.99 8.81 19.47
N LYS A 17 -4.60 9.04 20.63
CA LYS A 17 -4.25 8.36 21.87
C LYS A 17 -4.85 6.95 21.84
N THR A 18 -4.09 5.95 22.26
CA THR A 18 -4.58 4.59 22.42
C THR A 18 -5.39 4.44 23.70
N THR A 19 -6.22 3.40 23.77
CA THR A 19 -7.14 3.14 24.88
C THR A 19 -7.09 1.68 25.32
N GLY A 20 -7.81 1.32 26.39
CA GLY A 20 -7.82 -0.04 26.95
C GLY A 20 -6.63 -0.33 27.85
N ASP A 21 -6.14 -1.57 27.80
CA ASP A 21 -5.02 -2.07 28.61
C ASP A 21 -3.68 -1.67 28.00
N VAL A 22 -3.43 -0.36 27.91
CA VAL A 22 -2.23 0.19 27.27
C VAL A 22 -0.97 -0.39 27.94
N PRO A 23 -0.07 -1.07 27.19
CA PRO A 23 1.13 -1.66 27.76
C PRO A 23 2.03 -0.58 28.39
N PRO A 24 2.75 -0.91 29.48
CA PRO A 24 3.70 0.01 30.08
C PRO A 24 4.85 0.35 29.13
N LYS A 25 5.68 1.33 29.51
CA LYS A 25 6.94 1.62 28.81
C LYS A 25 7.89 0.42 28.89
N LEU A 26 8.24 -0.14 27.73
CA LEU A 26 9.01 -1.38 27.59
C LEU A 26 10.32 -1.14 26.84
N VAL A 27 11.27 -2.06 26.97
CA VAL A 27 12.49 -2.13 26.15
C VAL A 27 12.58 -3.51 25.52
N GLY A 28 12.81 -3.58 24.22
CA GLY A 28 13.05 -4.84 23.52
C GLY A 28 11.86 -5.81 23.48
N ALA A 29 10.63 -5.30 23.60
CA ALA A 29 9.42 -6.08 23.32
C ALA A 29 9.35 -6.40 21.82
N ALA A 30 8.75 -7.54 21.47
CA ALA A 30 8.54 -7.94 20.08
C ALA A 30 7.09 -7.74 19.67
N THR A 31 6.87 -7.56 18.36
CA THR A 31 5.56 -7.26 17.81
C THR A 31 5.33 -8.02 16.52
N ALA A 32 4.13 -8.54 16.30
CA ALA A 32 3.72 -9.17 15.05
C ALA A 32 2.30 -8.72 14.64
N VAL A 33 1.98 -8.75 13.36
CA VAL A 33 0.67 -8.32 12.83
C VAL A 33 0.01 -9.47 12.10
N LEU A 34 -1.26 -9.73 12.41
CA LEU A 34 -2.10 -10.67 11.69
C LEU A 34 -3.47 -10.02 11.41
N GLY A 35 -3.79 -9.79 10.13
CA GLY A 35 -5.02 -9.08 9.75
C GLY A 35 -5.09 -7.67 10.33
N SER A 36 -6.20 -7.37 11.02
CA SER A 36 -6.43 -6.09 11.70
C SER A 36 -5.93 -6.04 13.15
N GLU A 37 -5.13 -7.02 13.59
CA GLU A 37 -4.63 -7.10 14.96
C GLU A 37 -3.10 -7.10 15.01
N MET A 38 -2.55 -6.41 16.00
CA MET A 38 -1.13 -6.40 16.32
C MET A 38 -0.91 -6.99 17.71
N TYR A 39 -0.03 -7.98 17.79
CA TYR A 39 0.34 -8.65 19.03
C TYR A 39 1.67 -8.09 19.55
N LEU A 40 1.76 -7.95 20.86
CA LEU A 40 2.97 -7.52 21.58
C LEU A 40 3.27 -8.52 22.69
N PHE A 41 4.49 -9.04 22.73
CA PHE A 41 4.92 -9.96 23.78
C PHE A 41 6.16 -9.48 24.52
N GLY A 42 6.11 -9.61 25.84
CA GLY A 42 7.25 -9.49 26.74
C GLY A 42 7.96 -8.13 26.69
N GLY A 43 9.28 -8.17 26.82
CA GLY A 43 10.13 -6.99 26.98
C GLY A 43 10.58 -6.78 28.42
N ARG A 44 11.28 -5.67 28.65
CA ARG A 44 11.75 -5.26 29.98
C ARG A 44 11.11 -3.94 30.38
N LEU A 45 10.49 -3.91 31.56
CA LEU A 45 9.87 -2.70 32.10
C LEU A 45 10.93 -1.61 32.28
N PHE A 46 10.64 -0.40 31.81
CA PHE A 46 11.57 0.71 31.92
C PHE A 46 11.84 1.09 33.39
N ALA A 47 10.79 1.22 34.21
CA ALA A 47 10.90 1.68 35.60
C ALA A 47 11.54 0.64 36.54
N GLU A 48 11.08 -0.61 36.46
CA GLU A 48 11.50 -1.69 37.37
C GLU A 48 12.74 -2.45 36.88
N ARG A 49 13.11 -2.29 35.60
CA ARG A 49 14.11 -3.11 34.89
C ARG A 49 13.87 -4.62 34.92
N ARG A 50 12.67 -5.06 35.32
CA ARG A 50 12.24 -6.46 35.33
C ARG A 50 11.72 -6.89 33.96
N MET A 51 12.03 -8.10 33.54
CA MET A 51 11.48 -8.68 32.31
C MET A 51 10.05 -9.17 32.54
N VAL A 52 9.21 -9.11 31.51
CA VAL A 52 7.80 -9.56 31.55
C VAL A 52 7.52 -10.58 30.46
N ALA A 53 6.44 -11.35 30.64
CA ALA A 53 5.92 -12.34 29.71
C ALA A 53 4.46 -12.04 29.30
N ASP A 54 4.02 -10.79 29.50
CA ASP A 54 2.66 -10.38 29.19
C ASP A 54 2.45 -10.37 27.67
N LEU A 55 1.28 -10.83 27.22
CA LEU A 55 0.84 -10.78 25.84
C LEU A 55 -0.30 -9.77 25.71
N TYR A 56 -0.17 -8.83 24.79
CA TYR A 56 -1.19 -7.84 24.47
C TYR A 56 -1.60 -7.96 23.01
N VAL A 57 -2.85 -7.63 22.73
CA VAL A 57 -3.38 -7.44 21.39
C VAL A 57 -3.87 -6.00 21.23
N PHE A 58 -3.57 -5.42 20.08
CA PHE A 58 -4.02 -4.10 19.67
C PHE A 58 -4.85 -4.21 18.41
N ASP A 59 -6.06 -3.69 18.49
CA ASP A 59 -6.95 -3.57 17.34
C ASP A 59 -6.54 -2.34 16.52
N LEU A 60 -6.13 -2.56 15.26
CA LEU A 60 -5.64 -1.53 14.34
C LEU A 60 -6.76 -0.62 13.80
N GLU A 61 -8.03 -0.98 14.00
CA GLU A 61 -9.21 -0.22 13.58
C GLU A 61 -9.76 0.63 14.72
N THR A 62 -9.90 0.05 15.92
CA THR A 62 -10.47 0.73 17.09
C THR A 62 -9.42 1.47 17.94
N TYR A 63 -8.13 1.15 17.76
CA TYR A 63 -7.01 1.68 18.54
C TYR A 63 -7.10 1.37 20.04
N ASN A 64 -7.62 0.19 20.35
CA ASN A 64 -7.79 -0.32 21.71
C ASN A 64 -6.85 -1.48 21.99
N TRP A 65 -6.13 -1.40 23.11
CA TRP A 65 -5.32 -2.48 23.66
C TRP A 65 -6.13 -3.39 24.58
N GLN A 66 -5.84 -4.68 24.54
CA GLN A 66 -6.35 -5.67 25.47
C GLN A 66 -5.20 -6.57 25.92
N ILE A 67 -5.15 -6.88 27.20
CA ILE A 67 -4.25 -7.91 27.71
C ILE A 67 -4.85 -9.29 27.46
N ILE A 68 -4.07 -10.20 26.89
CA ILE A 68 -4.46 -11.60 26.74
C ILE A 68 -4.06 -12.33 28.03
N PRO A 69 -5.02 -12.86 28.80
CA PRO A 69 -4.71 -13.57 30.03
C PRO A 69 -4.00 -14.88 29.72
N ALA A 70 -3.04 -15.24 30.57
CA ALA A 70 -2.49 -16.59 30.58
C ALA A 70 -3.37 -17.51 31.44
N PHE A 71 -3.54 -18.75 31.00
CA PHE A 71 -4.30 -19.77 31.71
C PHE A 71 -3.36 -20.72 32.49
N PRO A 72 -3.82 -21.33 33.60
CA PRO A 72 -2.98 -22.25 34.39
C PRO A 72 -2.39 -23.44 33.63
N GLU A 73 -3.07 -23.87 32.56
CA GLU A 73 -2.68 -24.95 31.65
C GLU A 73 -1.68 -24.53 30.56
N ASP A 74 -1.45 -23.22 30.38
CA ASP A 74 -0.52 -22.70 29.37
C ASP A 74 0.94 -22.99 29.73
N ASP A 75 1.72 -23.41 28.73
CA ASP A 75 3.18 -23.39 28.84
C ASP A 75 3.73 -22.02 28.45
N VAL A 76 3.41 -21.02 29.28
CA VAL A 76 3.77 -19.62 29.04
C VAL A 76 5.31 -19.49 28.97
N PRO A 77 5.86 -18.85 27.92
CA PRO A 77 7.29 -18.61 27.82
C PRO A 77 7.79 -17.77 29.00
N CYS A 78 9.02 -18.04 29.45
CA CYS A 78 9.62 -17.22 30.49
C CYS A 78 9.74 -15.73 30.07
N PRO A 79 9.68 -14.79 31.03
CA PRO A 79 9.86 -13.37 30.77
C PRO A 79 11.13 -13.08 29.99
N ARG A 80 11.06 -12.28 28.93
CA ARG A 80 12.20 -12.10 28.02
C ARG A 80 12.12 -10.83 27.19
N TYR A 81 13.26 -10.37 26.69
CA TYR A 81 13.38 -9.22 25.78
C TYR A 81 14.40 -9.48 24.66
N PHE A 82 14.36 -8.66 23.60
CA PHE A 82 15.14 -8.82 22.36
C PHE A 82 14.97 -10.20 21.69
N HIS A 83 13.80 -10.82 21.85
CA HIS A 83 13.36 -11.98 21.10
C HIS A 83 12.66 -11.52 19.79
N SER A 84 12.37 -12.46 18.90
CA SER A 84 11.52 -12.21 17.72
C SER A 84 10.12 -12.77 17.92
N LEU A 85 9.14 -12.16 17.25
CA LEU A 85 7.75 -12.61 17.19
C LEU A 85 7.29 -12.51 15.73
N GLU A 86 6.84 -13.61 15.16
CA GLU A 86 6.36 -13.71 13.77
C GLU A 86 4.98 -14.38 13.73
N THR A 87 4.27 -14.29 12.61
CA THR A 87 2.96 -14.93 12.41
C THR A 87 3.01 -16.00 11.33
N TRP A 88 2.31 -17.10 11.55
CA TRP A 88 2.13 -18.16 10.56
C TRP A 88 0.85 -18.95 10.83
N ASN A 89 -0.02 -19.11 9.84
CA ASN A 89 -1.24 -19.93 9.93
C ASN A 89 -2.02 -19.78 11.24
N ASN A 90 -2.37 -18.54 11.61
CA ASN A 90 -3.09 -18.23 12.86
C ASN A 90 -2.34 -18.54 14.17
N HIS A 91 -1.03 -18.69 14.10
CA HIS A 91 -0.16 -18.83 15.27
C HIS A 91 0.83 -17.66 15.35
N LEU A 92 1.19 -17.29 16.58
CA LEU A 92 2.39 -16.49 16.84
C LEU A 92 3.56 -17.42 17.11
N ILE A 93 4.71 -17.09 16.52
CA ILE A 93 5.96 -17.83 16.67
C ILE A 93 6.97 -16.94 17.37
N LEU A 94 7.36 -17.34 18.57
CA LEU A 94 8.36 -16.65 19.36
C LEU A 94 9.68 -17.43 19.32
N PHE A 95 10.81 -16.72 19.15
CA PHE A 95 12.13 -17.34 19.18
C PHE A 95 13.18 -16.50 19.92
N GLY A 96 13.95 -17.20 20.76
CA GLY A 96 15.17 -16.68 21.39
C GLY A 96 14.96 -15.55 22.39
N GLY A 97 15.91 -14.63 22.44
CA GLY A 97 15.96 -13.50 23.36
C GLY A 97 16.78 -13.75 24.62
N MET A 98 16.70 -12.82 25.57
CA MET A 98 17.38 -12.89 26.86
C MET A 98 16.36 -12.95 27.99
N THR A 99 16.69 -13.64 29.07
CA THR A 99 15.90 -13.74 30.31
C THR A 99 16.82 -13.67 31.52
N ASP A 100 16.26 -13.40 32.70
CA ASP A 100 16.98 -13.42 33.97
C ASP A 100 17.39 -14.86 34.35
N GLU A 101 18.58 -15.04 34.92
CA GLU A 101 19.04 -16.35 35.39
C GLU A 101 18.36 -16.72 36.72
N PRO A 102 17.70 -17.88 36.82
CA PRO A 102 17.06 -18.29 38.07
C PRO A 102 18.05 -18.43 39.22
N GLY A 103 17.89 -17.62 40.26
CA GLY A 103 18.71 -17.69 41.48
C GLY A 103 19.99 -16.85 41.46
N SER A 104 20.31 -16.19 40.34
CA SER A 104 21.41 -15.23 40.22
C SER A 104 20.85 -13.85 39.85
N PRO A 105 20.56 -12.98 40.84
CA PRO A 105 20.21 -11.59 40.57
C PRO A 105 21.36 -10.93 39.78
N ASP A 106 21.02 -10.17 38.73
CA ASP A 106 21.94 -9.47 37.82
C ASP A 106 22.65 -10.32 36.74
N GLU A 107 22.44 -11.65 36.71
CA GLU A 107 22.87 -12.49 35.60
C GLU A 107 21.72 -12.76 34.61
N TYR A 108 22.06 -12.90 33.34
CA TYR A 108 21.11 -13.19 32.27
C TYR A 108 21.53 -14.48 31.57
N ARG A 109 20.57 -15.15 30.94
CA ARG A 109 20.83 -16.20 29.95
C ARG A 109 20.19 -15.85 28.62
N VAL A 110 20.78 -16.38 27.57
CA VAL A 110 20.27 -16.25 26.20
C VAL A 110 19.54 -17.54 25.82
N LEU A 111 18.50 -17.41 25.01
CA LEU A 111 17.57 -18.47 24.65
C LEU A 111 17.68 -18.83 23.16
N ASN A 112 17.34 -20.08 22.83
CA ASN A 112 17.13 -20.59 21.46
C ASN A 112 15.84 -21.42 21.33
N ASP A 113 14.92 -21.29 22.29
CA ASP A 113 13.64 -22.01 22.23
C ASP A 113 12.69 -21.37 21.22
N ILE A 114 11.85 -22.21 20.61
CA ILE A 114 10.69 -21.80 19.81
C ILE A 114 9.45 -22.03 20.67
N ARG A 115 8.56 -21.03 20.69
CA ARG A 115 7.27 -21.08 21.37
C ARG A 115 6.17 -20.70 20.41
N LEU A 116 5.06 -21.42 20.47
CA LEU A 116 3.90 -21.19 19.61
C LEU A 116 2.71 -20.79 20.48
N PHE A 117 2.00 -19.76 20.05
CA PHE A 117 0.73 -19.35 20.62
C PHE A 117 -0.34 -19.51 19.55
N ASP A 118 -1.41 -20.24 19.85
CA ASP A 118 -2.55 -20.36 18.93
C ASP A 118 -3.53 -19.23 19.20
N ILE A 119 -3.82 -18.45 18.16
CA ILE A 119 -4.65 -17.24 18.26
C ILE A 119 -6.14 -17.63 18.37
N GLU A 120 -6.55 -18.77 17.80
CA GLU A 120 -7.96 -19.19 17.86
C GLU A 120 -8.35 -19.64 19.27
N SER A 121 -7.53 -20.49 19.89
CA SER A 121 -7.77 -20.96 21.26
C SER A 121 -7.28 -19.99 22.33
N LEU A 122 -6.44 -19.01 21.98
CA LEU A 122 -5.78 -18.09 22.90
C LEU A 122 -4.91 -18.80 23.94
N HIS A 123 -4.24 -19.88 23.55
CA HIS A 123 -3.41 -20.70 24.43
C HIS A 123 -1.97 -20.85 23.92
N TRP A 124 -1.03 -20.93 24.86
CA TRP A 124 0.35 -21.31 24.54
C TRP A 124 0.46 -22.81 24.31
N LEU A 125 0.98 -23.19 23.15
CA LEU A 125 1.13 -24.59 22.78
C LEU A 125 2.35 -25.21 23.47
N GLN A 126 2.21 -26.50 23.76
CA GLN A 126 3.31 -27.30 24.29
C GLN A 126 4.47 -27.38 23.26
N PRO A 127 5.73 -27.39 23.71
CA PRO A 127 6.88 -27.50 22.84
C PRO A 127 6.83 -28.73 21.94
N SER A 128 7.31 -28.58 20.71
CA SER A 128 7.43 -29.69 19.76
C SER A 128 8.18 -30.86 20.40
N ARG A 129 7.62 -32.06 20.25
CA ARG A 129 8.22 -33.32 20.71
C ARG A 129 9.21 -33.90 19.68
N PHE A 130 9.27 -33.31 18.48
CA PHE A 130 10.13 -33.78 17.42
C PHE A 130 11.59 -33.42 17.70
N ARG A 131 12.48 -34.41 17.60
CA ARG A 131 13.91 -34.22 17.86
C ARG A 131 14.59 -33.70 16.61
N THR A 132 15.14 -32.50 16.71
CA THR A 132 16.06 -31.94 15.72
C THR A 132 17.48 -32.47 15.99
N PRO A 133 18.29 -32.79 14.96
CA PRO A 133 19.71 -33.07 15.13
C PRO A 133 20.46 -31.91 15.82
N GLU A 134 21.34 -32.21 16.77
CA GLU A 134 22.08 -31.16 17.52
C GLU A 134 22.88 -30.23 16.61
N SER A 135 23.36 -30.72 15.46
CA SER A 135 24.11 -29.93 14.48
C SER A 135 23.30 -28.84 13.77
N LEU A 136 21.97 -28.92 13.81
CA LEU A 136 21.06 -27.96 13.19
C LEU A 136 20.41 -27.02 14.21
N LEU A 137 20.61 -27.26 15.51
CA LEU A 137 20.09 -26.38 16.54
C LEU A 137 20.82 -25.03 16.48
N PRO A 138 20.08 -23.91 16.40
CA PRO A 138 20.70 -22.60 16.42
C PRO A 138 21.33 -22.35 17.79
N GLN A 139 22.45 -21.65 17.78
CA GLN A 139 22.99 -21.07 19.01
C GLN A 139 21.98 -20.10 19.65
N ALA A 140 21.93 -20.10 20.98
CA ALA A 140 21.19 -19.13 21.77
C ALA A 140 21.57 -17.70 21.41
N ARG A 141 20.55 -16.89 21.09
CA ARG A 141 20.76 -15.55 20.55
C ARG A 141 19.67 -14.57 20.93
N TYR A 142 20.02 -13.28 20.85
CA TYR A 142 19.10 -12.18 20.98
C TYR A 142 19.40 -11.09 19.94
N ALA A 143 18.47 -10.16 19.75
CA ALA A 143 18.57 -9.07 18.78
C ALA A 143 18.87 -9.56 17.33
N HIS A 144 18.50 -10.80 17.03
CA HIS A 144 18.46 -11.37 15.68
C HIS A 144 17.29 -10.80 14.89
N LEU A 145 17.24 -11.15 13.60
CA LEU A 145 16.08 -10.90 12.74
C LEU A 145 15.32 -12.21 12.55
N ALA A 146 14.02 -12.10 12.32
CA ALA A 146 13.18 -13.22 11.93
C ALA A 146 12.29 -12.80 10.76
N SER A 147 11.89 -13.77 9.93
CA SER A 147 10.87 -13.60 8.91
C SER A 147 10.35 -14.97 8.47
N VAL A 148 9.06 -15.05 8.14
CA VAL A 148 8.41 -16.29 7.69
C VAL A 148 8.15 -16.24 6.20
N THR A 149 8.51 -17.30 5.48
CA THR A 149 8.09 -17.51 4.08
C THR A 149 8.08 -18.99 3.74
N ALA A 150 7.21 -19.41 2.82
CA ALA A 150 7.11 -20.79 2.34
C ALA A 150 7.10 -21.81 3.49
N ASP A 151 6.22 -21.57 4.48
CA ASP A 151 6.05 -22.36 5.71
C ASP A 151 7.35 -22.62 6.50
N ARG A 152 8.32 -21.72 6.37
CA ARG A 152 9.60 -21.76 7.05
C ARG A 152 9.88 -20.45 7.76
N LEU A 153 10.36 -20.55 8.99
CA LEU A 153 10.88 -19.44 9.78
C LEU A 153 12.39 -19.32 9.55
N PHE A 154 12.85 -18.14 9.15
CA PHE A 154 14.25 -17.82 8.99
C PHE A 154 14.72 -16.96 10.17
N ILE A 155 15.76 -17.40 10.85
CA ILE A 155 16.44 -16.67 11.92
C ILE A 155 17.79 -16.21 11.39
N ILE A 156 18.05 -14.91 11.41
CA ILE A 156 19.21 -14.31 10.74
C ILE A 156 20.02 -13.51 11.76
N GLY A 157 21.29 -13.91 11.94
CA GLY A 157 22.27 -13.19 12.75
C GLY A 157 21.88 -13.08 14.22
N GLY A 158 22.07 -11.90 14.81
CA GLY A 158 21.90 -11.64 16.24
C GLY A 158 23.22 -11.71 17.01
N GLN A 159 23.10 -11.81 18.34
CA GLN A 159 24.24 -11.84 19.26
C GLN A 159 24.08 -12.97 20.26
N ASP A 160 25.20 -13.57 20.65
CA ASP A 160 25.26 -14.56 21.73
C ASP A 160 25.39 -13.93 23.12
N TYR A 161 25.56 -14.76 24.14
CA TYR A 161 25.75 -14.34 25.53
C TYR A 161 26.94 -13.38 25.74
N TYR A 162 28.02 -13.54 24.96
CA TYR A 162 29.21 -12.69 25.04
C TYR A 162 29.11 -11.43 24.16
N ASN A 163 27.94 -11.16 23.59
CA ASN A 163 27.66 -10.08 22.64
C ASN A 163 28.41 -10.23 21.30
N ILE A 164 28.88 -11.44 20.98
CA ILE A 164 29.54 -11.75 19.72
C ILE A 164 28.46 -11.89 18.65
N TRP A 165 28.68 -11.24 17.51
CA TRP A 165 27.77 -11.29 16.38
C TRP A 165 27.77 -12.69 15.76
N LEU A 166 26.58 -13.25 15.61
CA LEU A 166 26.37 -14.49 14.87
C LEU A 166 26.19 -14.15 13.39
N THR A 167 26.76 -14.99 12.53
CA THR A 167 26.77 -14.83 11.07
C THR A 167 26.05 -15.98 10.39
N ASP A 168 25.11 -16.64 11.04
CA ASP A 168 24.35 -17.75 10.48
C ASP A 168 22.90 -17.37 10.16
N VAL A 169 22.35 -18.07 9.18
CA VAL A 169 20.93 -18.13 8.87
C VAL A 169 20.45 -19.53 9.20
N CYS A 170 19.56 -19.64 10.18
CA CYS A 170 18.95 -20.90 10.60
C CYS A 170 17.51 -20.94 10.10
N VAL A 171 17.11 -22.09 9.55
CA VAL A 171 15.79 -22.30 8.95
C VAL A 171 15.05 -23.36 9.75
N TYR A 172 13.85 -23.01 10.20
CA TYR A 172 12.94 -23.88 10.92
C TYR A 172 11.72 -24.15 10.05
N ASP A 173 11.44 -25.42 9.79
CA ASP A 173 10.24 -25.86 9.08
C ASP A 173 9.05 -25.87 10.05
N LEU A 174 8.04 -25.05 9.75
CA LEU A 174 6.88 -24.84 10.63
C LEU A 174 5.86 -25.98 10.52
N ILE A 175 5.86 -26.73 9.41
CA ILE A 175 4.99 -27.89 9.21
C ILE A 175 5.53 -29.07 10.02
N THR A 176 6.81 -29.39 9.85
CA THR A 176 7.44 -30.50 10.58
C THR A 176 7.88 -30.13 11.99
N GLN A 177 7.91 -28.83 12.30
CA GLN A 177 8.35 -28.28 13.58
C GLN A 177 9.77 -28.72 13.95
N THR A 178 10.69 -28.70 12.97
CA THR A 178 12.11 -29.06 13.14
C THR A 178 13.04 -28.08 12.42
N TRP A 179 14.28 -27.92 12.92
CA TRP A 179 15.28 -27.15 12.18
C TRP A 179 15.78 -27.95 10.97
N SER A 180 15.73 -27.33 9.80
CA SER A 180 16.02 -27.99 8.52
C SER A 180 17.40 -27.65 7.98
N GLU A 181 17.89 -26.43 8.22
CA GLU A 181 19.12 -25.92 7.60
C GLU A 181 19.78 -24.83 8.44
N THR A 182 21.12 -24.81 8.44
CA THR A 182 21.92 -23.69 8.95
C THR A 182 22.98 -23.34 7.91
N ARG A 183 23.07 -22.06 7.54
CA ARG A 183 24.02 -21.58 6.54
C ARG A 183 24.77 -20.36 7.03
N ASP A 184 26.08 -20.32 6.78
CA ASP A 184 26.87 -19.12 7.05
C ASP A 184 26.48 -17.97 6.10
N HIS A 185 26.48 -16.77 6.66
CA HIS A 185 26.09 -15.50 6.11
C HIS A 185 27.01 -14.44 6.72
N PRO A 186 28.16 -14.14 6.07
CA PRO A 186 29.29 -13.41 6.66
C PRO A 186 29.02 -11.92 6.93
N VAL A 187 27.75 -11.52 6.93
CA VAL A 187 27.22 -10.18 7.09
C VAL A 187 26.59 -10.08 8.48
N HIS A 188 27.11 -9.16 9.31
CA HIS A 188 26.54 -8.96 10.64
C HIS A 188 25.16 -8.29 10.55
N CYS A 189 24.12 -9.02 10.92
CA CYS A 189 22.75 -8.53 10.97
C CYS A 189 22.20 -8.57 12.39
N GLY A 190 21.46 -7.53 12.75
CA GLY A 190 20.70 -7.49 14.00
C GLY A 190 19.70 -6.34 14.03
N SER A 191 18.70 -6.50 14.88
CA SER A 191 17.50 -5.64 14.92
C SER A 191 17.77 -4.16 15.19
N TYR A 192 18.96 -3.82 15.69
CA TYR A 192 19.40 -2.45 15.90
C TYR A 192 19.58 -1.62 14.62
N ARG A 193 19.87 -2.27 13.49
CA ARG A 193 20.26 -1.61 12.23
C ARG A 193 19.71 -2.27 10.97
N SER A 194 19.05 -3.41 11.11
CA SER A 194 18.61 -4.25 10.00
C SER A 194 17.18 -4.71 10.21
N ILE A 195 16.50 -5.06 9.12
CA ILE A 195 15.19 -5.72 9.09
C ILE A 195 15.23 -6.88 8.10
N ALA A 196 14.46 -7.92 8.37
CA ALA A 196 14.16 -8.99 7.43
C ALA A 196 12.63 -9.05 7.30
N VAL A 197 12.10 -8.91 6.09
CA VAL A 197 10.65 -8.83 5.88
C VAL A 197 10.23 -9.60 4.63
N SER A 198 9.06 -10.21 4.70
CA SER A 198 8.39 -10.92 3.61
C SER A 198 6.93 -10.44 3.52
N SER A 199 6.25 -10.83 2.45
CA SER A 199 4.82 -10.56 2.27
C SER A 199 4.01 -11.85 2.24
N SER A 200 2.77 -11.82 2.69
CA SER A 200 1.81 -12.92 2.49
C SER A 200 1.28 -12.98 1.06
N GLN A 201 1.38 -11.89 0.29
CA GLN A 201 0.95 -11.81 -1.10
C GLN A 201 2.08 -11.31 -2.01
N VAL A 202 2.14 -11.85 -3.22
CA VAL A 202 3.11 -11.45 -4.25
C VAL A 202 2.39 -10.71 -5.36
N VAL A 203 3.03 -9.64 -5.86
CA VAL A 203 2.54 -8.91 -7.03
C VAL A 203 3.03 -9.59 -8.31
N ARG A 204 2.09 -9.94 -9.19
CA ARG A 204 2.35 -10.54 -10.50
C ARG A 204 2.36 -9.49 -11.60
N PHE A 205 3.26 -9.70 -12.56
CA PHE A 205 3.44 -8.85 -13.72
C PHE A 205 3.02 -9.63 -14.97
N PRO A 206 1.88 -9.31 -15.60
CA PRO A 206 1.39 -10.04 -16.77
C PRO A 206 2.39 -10.09 -17.94
N GLU A 207 3.26 -9.07 -18.08
CA GLU A 207 4.35 -9.02 -19.06
C GLU A 207 5.34 -10.19 -18.96
N VAL A 208 5.47 -10.79 -17.76
CA VAL A 208 6.39 -11.91 -17.49
C VAL A 208 5.67 -13.26 -17.68
N GLU A 209 4.37 -13.32 -17.40
CA GLU A 209 3.55 -14.53 -17.49
C GLU A 209 3.08 -14.85 -18.90
N LEU A 210 2.96 -13.83 -19.75
CA LEU A 210 2.60 -13.94 -21.16
C LEU A 210 3.84 -13.64 -22.04
N PRO A 211 4.86 -14.51 -22.09
CA PRO A 211 5.91 -14.35 -23.08
C PRO A 211 5.28 -14.51 -24.48
N ASP A 212 5.58 -13.56 -25.37
CA ASP A 212 5.11 -13.52 -26.76
C ASP A 212 4.99 -14.93 -27.39
N GLY A 213 3.74 -15.42 -27.54
CA GLY A 213 3.38 -16.41 -28.54
C GLY A 213 3.65 -17.89 -28.24
N ARG A 214 3.51 -18.38 -27.01
CA ARG A 214 3.36 -19.85 -26.80
C ARG A 214 2.05 -20.18 -26.09
N ASP A 215 1.20 -20.88 -26.84
CA ASP A 215 -0.04 -21.54 -26.43
C ASP A 215 -1.24 -20.65 -26.12
N SER A 216 -1.60 -19.75 -27.04
CA SER A 216 -3.02 -19.40 -27.18
C SER A 216 -3.80 -20.68 -27.54
N PRO A 217 -4.84 -21.07 -26.79
CA PRO A 217 -5.63 -22.25 -27.12
C PRO A 217 -6.17 -22.13 -28.55
N VAL A 218 -6.04 -23.22 -29.31
CA VAL A 218 -6.34 -23.36 -30.76
C VAL A 218 -7.77 -22.87 -31.15
N LEU A 219 -8.65 -22.62 -30.18
CA LEU A 219 -9.98 -22.04 -30.36
C LEU A 219 -9.98 -20.56 -30.82
N CYS A 220 -8.83 -19.88 -30.85
CA CYS A 220 -8.69 -18.47 -31.23
C CYS A 220 -8.20 -18.24 -32.68
N GLN A 221 -8.03 -19.28 -33.50
CA GLN A 221 -7.74 -19.13 -34.92
C GLN A 221 -9.01 -18.87 -35.73
N GLY A 222 -9.52 -17.65 -35.66
CA GLY A 222 -10.59 -17.17 -36.53
C GLY A 222 -10.72 -15.65 -36.45
N ASP A 223 -10.20 -14.96 -37.46
CA ASP A 223 -10.47 -13.56 -37.87
C ASP A 223 -10.87 -12.58 -36.75
N LEU A 224 -10.02 -12.43 -35.74
CA LEU A 224 -10.08 -11.33 -34.80
C LEU A 224 -8.77 -10.56 -34.90
N SER A 225 -8.85 -9.37 -35.51
CA SER A 225 -7.90 -8.30 -35.20
C SER A 225 -8.07 -7.96 -33.71
N SER A 226 -7.46 -8.77 -32.83
CA SER A 226 -7.54 -8.56 -31.39
C SER A 226 -6.92 -7.22 -31.06
N PRO A 227 -7.65 -6.26 -30.46
CA PRO A 227 -6.99 -5.12 -29.85
C PRO A 227 -6.02 -5.67 -28.80
N SER A 228 -4.83 -5.10 -28.73
CA SER A 228 -3.83 -5.43 -27.70
C SER A 228 -4.50 -5.38 -26.32
N LEU A 229 -4.73 -6.54 -25.70
CA LEU A 229 -5.32 -6.63 -24.38
C LEU A 229 -4.37 -5.98 -23.38
N VAL A 230 -4.93 -5.37 -22.34
CA VAL A 230 -4.20 -4.66 -21.29
C VAL A 230 -4.45 -5.37 -19.98
N HIS A 231 -3.48 -6.16 -19.52
CA HIS A 231 -3.57 -6.81 -18.22
C HIS A 231 -2.95 -5.92 -17.14
N LEU A 232 -3.69 -5.71 -16.06
CA LEU A 232 -3.22 -4.96 -14.90
C LEU A 232 -2.41 -5.84 -13.95
N LEU A 233 -1.60 -5.20 -13.11
CA LEU A 233 -0.90 -5.87 -12.03
C LEU A 233 -1.92 -6.43 -11.05
N TYR A 234 -1.63 -7.58 -10.49
CA TYR A 234 -2.54 -8.24 -9.57
C TYR A 234 -1.78 -8.93 -8.45
N SER A 235 -2.49 -9.22 -7.38
CA SER A 235 -1.93 -9.94 -6.24
C SER A 235 -2.32 -11.41 -6.29
N ALA A 236 -1.38 -12.26 -5.94
CA ALA A 236 -1.59 -13.69 -5.82
C ALA A 236 -0.93 -14.22 -4.54
N ALA A 237 -1.41 -15.38 -4.07
CA ALA A 237 -0.69 -16.13 -3.07
C ALA A 237 0.68 -16.58 -3.63
N PRO A 238 1.73 -16.64 -2.81
CA PRO A 238 3.02 -17.17 -3.23
C PRO A 238 2.89 -18.63 -3.67
N ASP A 239 3.64 -19.02 -4.69
CA ASP A 239 3.73 -20.38 -5.21
C ASP A 239 5.21 -20.74 -5.47
N ASN A 240 5.47 -21.93 -6.01
CA ASN A 240 6.84 -22.40 -6.25
C ASN A 240 7.57 -21.62 -7.35
N ASP A 241 6.84 -21.11 -8.34
CA ASP A 241 7.42 -20.38 -9.48
C ASP A 241 7.73 -18.94 -9.09
N TYR A 242 6.96 -18.40 -8.15
CA TYR A 242 7.10 -17.05 -7.65
C TYR A 242 6.90 -17.02 -6.13
N PRO A 243 7.93 -17.46 -5.37
CA PRO A 243 7.89 -17.46 -3.93
C PRO A 243 7.85 -16.05 -3.35
N SER A 244 7.38 -15.93 -2.11
CA SER A 244 7.55 -14.71 -1.33
C SER A 244 8.99 -14.63 -0.83
N ASN A 245 9.74 -13.65 -1.31
CA ASN A 245 11.14 -13.49 -0.91
C ASN A 245 11.24 -12.74 0.43
N ILE A 246 12.32 -13.00 1.16
CA ILE A 246 12.71 -12.19 2.33
C ILE A 246 13.67 -11.11 1.86
N TYR A 247 13.33 -9.85 2.13
CA TYR A 247 14.16 -8.69 1.87
C TYR A 247 14.88 -8.29 3.15
N LEU A 248 16.20 -8.42 3.13
CA LEU A 248 17.10 -8.10 4.23
C LEU A 248 17.73 -6.72 3.97
N TYR A 249 17.20 -5.69 4.61
CA TYR A 249 17.74 -4.34 4.53
C TYR A 249 18.61 -4.03 5.74
N SER A 250 19.80 -3.47 5.51
CA SER A 250 20.78 -3.19 6.57
C SER A 250 21.41 -1.80 6.43
N ASN A 251 21.47 -1.05 7.53
CA ASN A 251 22.24 0.18 7.65
C ASN A 251 23.61 -0.09 8.26
N ARG A 252 24.69 0.28 7.57
CA ARG A 252 26.08 0.16 8.03
C ARG A 252 26.77 1.51 8.09
N ASN A 253 27.81 1.59 8.92
CA ASN A 253 28.70 2.74 9.07
C ASN A 253 27.99 4.10 9.20
N PHE A 254 27.56 4.50 10.40
CA PHE A 254 26.71 5.69 10.57
C PHE A 254 27.42 7.03 10.33
N THR A 255 28.75 7.03 10.16
CA THR A 255 29.49 8.24 9.75
C THR A 255 29.43 8.45 8.24
N GLN A 256 29.46 7.36 7.46
CA GLN A 256 29.23 7.33 6.03
C GLN A 256 28.25 6.19 5.73
N VAL A 257 26.96 6.48 5.90
CA VAL A 257 25.93 5.45 5.92
C VAL A 257 25.96 4.66 4.60
N LYS A 258 26.18 3.35 4.71
CA LYS A 258 26.07 2.39 3.61
C LYS A 258 24.78 1.60 3.80
N ARG A 259 23.97 1.53 2.75
CA ARG A 259 22.70 0.79 2.74
C ARG A 259 22.91 -0.45 1.93
N GLU A 260 22.48 -1.57 2.46
CA GLU A 260 22.58 -2.85 1.80
C GLU A 260 21.21 -3.50 1.75
N LEU A 261 20.92 -4.18 0.64
CA LEU A 261 19.70 -4.94 0.44
C LEU A 261 20.06 -6.29 -0.16
N GLU A 262 19.80 -7.34 0.60
CA GLU A 262 19.93 -8.72 0.16
C GLU A 262 18.55 -9.36 0.06
N VAL A 263 18.37 -10.25 -0.91
CA VAL A 263 17.12 -10.98 -1.14
C VAL A 263 17.39 -12.45 -0.92
N LEU A 264 16.64 -13.05 0.00
CA LEU A 264 16.66 -14.49 0.24
C LEU A 264 15.41 -15.09 -0.43
N SER A 265 15.64 -15.97 -1.40
CA SER A 265 14.56 -16.64 -2.14
C SER A 265 14.46 -18.10 -1.72
N PRO A 266 13.34 -18.53 -1.12
CA PRO A 266 13.16 -19.93 -0.72
C PRO A 266 13.06 -20.84 -1.95
N LEU A 267 13.70 -22.00 -1.92
CA LEU A 267 13.60 -23.02 -2.97
C LEU A 267 12.47 -24.02 -2.63
N PRO A 268 11.78 -24.63 -3.63
CA PRO A 268 10.63 -25.51 -3.41
C PRO A 268 10.90 -26.77 -2.56
N ASN A 269 12.11 -27.32 -2.65
CA ASN A 269 12.46 -28.54 -1.91
C ASN A 269 13.05 -28.21 -0.53
N THR A 270 14.30 -27.77 -0.53
CA THR A 270 15.09 -27.39 0.65
C THR A 270 16.14 -26.39 0.19
N GLY A 271 16.56 -25.47 1.05
CA GLY A 271 17.48 -24.40 0.65
C GLY A 271 16.80 -23.08 0.34
N PHE A 272 17.66 -22.10 0.09
CA PHE A 272 17.32 -20.76 -0.36
C PHE A 272 18.52 -20.17 -1.12
N THR A 273 18.26 -19.28 -2.08
CA THR A 273 19.33 -18.49 -2.71
C THR A 273 19.46 -17.15 -1.99
N LEU A 274 20.62 -16.51 -2.13
CA LEU A 274 20.86 -15.15 -1.62
C LEU A 274 21.45 -14.31 -2.73
N GLN A 275 20.85 -13.14 -2.94
CA GLN A 275 21.26 -12.19 -3.96
C GLN A 275 21.45 -10.80 -3.34
N ASP A 276 22.59 -10.16 -3.62
CA ASP A 276 22.84 -8.77 -3.23
C ASP A 276 22.30 -7.82 -4.31
N LEU A 277 21.41 -6.90 -3.92
CA LEU A 277 20.82 -5.86 -4.77
C LEU A 277 21.28 -4.44 -4.37
N SER A 278 22.28 -4.32 -3.50
CA SER A 278 22.75 -3.03 -2.96
C SER A 278 23.28 -2.07 -4.04
N SER A 279 23.81 -2.59 -5.14
CA SER A 279 24.31 -1.80 -6.27
C SER A 279 23.22 -1.38 -7.25
N SER A 280 22.01 -1.93 -7.12
CA SER A 280 20.90 -1.70 -8.05
C SER A 280 20.03 -0.50 -7.66
N PHE A 281 20.29 0.17 -6.54
CA PHE A 281 19.51 1.34 -6.12
C PHE A 281 19.54 2.45 -7.17
N ALA A 282 18.36 2.96 -7.50
CA ALA A 282 18.13 4.07 -8.40
C ALA A 282 17.62 5.30 -7.64
N GLY A 283 17.82 6.48 -8.23
CA GLY A 283 17.38 7.76 -7.69
C GLY A 283 18.50 8.56 -7.01
N ALA A 284 18.24 9.86 -6.80
CA ALA A 284 19.22 10.80 -6.24
C ALA A 284 19.23 10.83 -4.70
N GLN A 285 18.16 10.35 -4.06
CA GLN A 285 18.00 10.38 -2.60
C GLN A 285 17.94 8.96 -2.05
N LEU A 286 18.65 8.73 -0.95
CA LEU A 286 18.65 7.47 -0.22
C LEU A 286 18.19 7.71 1.22
N PRO A 287 17.54 6.73 1.86
CA PRO A 287 17.13 6.85 3.26
C PRO A 287 18.33 7.16 4.15
N PRO A 288 18.22 8.05 5.17
CA PRO A 288 19.30 8.31 6.13
C PRO A 288 19.66 7.04 6.92
N GLY A 289 20.68 7.13 7.79
CA GLY A 289 21.00 6.01 8.68
C GLY A 289 19.88 5.81 9.71
N LEU A 290 19.05 4.79 9.53
CA LEU A 290 17.94 4.47 10.42
C LEU A 290 18.37 3.50 11.52
N ARG A 291 17.99 3.80 12.76
CA ARG A 291 18.11 2.93 13.93
C ARG A 291 16.79 2.30 14.29
N PHE A 292 16.90 1.10 14.87
CA PHE A 292 15.75 0.27 15.22
C PHE A 292 14.73 0.23 14.08
N PRO A 293 15.19 -0.03 12.84
CA PRO A 293 14.30 0.05 11.70
C PRO A 293 13.16 -0.94 11.87
N SER A 294 11.98 -0.52 11.44
CA SER A 294 10.81 -1.35 11.22
C SER A 294 10.54 -1.37 9.73
N GLY A 295 10.11 -2.49 9.18
CA GLY A 295 9.74 -2.53 7.77
C GLY A 295 8.65 -3.54 7.49
N ALA A 296 8.14 -3.46 6.28
CA ALA A 296 7.11 -4.34 5.76
C ALA A 296 7.09 -4.24 4.23
N ILE A 297 6.42 -5.18 3.58
CA ILE A 297 6.20 -5.15 2.14
C ILE A 297 4.72 -4.86 1.90
N GLN A 298 4.42 -3.87 1.06
CA GLN A 298 3.06 -3.57 0.62
C GLN A 298 3.05 -3.46 -0.91
N GLY A 299 2.32 -4.35 -1.56
CA GLY A 299 2.33 -4.46 -3.01
C GLY A 299 3.74 -4.66 -3.56
N SER A 300 4.18 -3.75 -4.44
CA SER A 300 5.52 -3.77 -5.05
C SER A 300 6.56 -2.94 -4.28
N HIS A 301 6.29 -2.54 -3.04
CA HIS A 301 7.16 -1.65 -2.29
C HIS A 301 7.66 -2.28 -0.99
N LEU A 302 8.96 -2.10 -0.72
CA LEU A 302 9.55 -2.31 0.60
C LEU A 302 9.50 -1.00 1.37
N ILE A 303 8.79 -1.00 2.49
CA ILE A 303 8.69 0.14 3.40
C ILE A 303 9.72 -0.05 4.51
N VAL A 304 10.50 1.00 4.76
CA VAL A 304 11.46 1.07 5.85
C VAL A 304 11.20 2.34 6.63
N SER A 305 11.02 2.20 7.94
CA SER A 305 10.83 3.31 8.85
C SER A 305 11.77 3.16 10.04
N GLY A 306 12.11 4.26 10.70
CA GLY A 306 12.94 4.19 11.89
C GLY A 306 13.47 5.54 12.31
N ILE A 307 14.35 5.48 13.30
CA ILE A 307 14.87 6.68 13.94
C ILE A 307 16.10 7.18 13.19
N VAL A 308 16.09 8.45 12.78
CA VAL A 308 17.23 9.08 12.11
C VAL A 308 18.30 9.47 13.14
N ILE A 309 19.53 8.98 12.94
CA ILE A 309 20.69 9.56 13.63
C ILE A 309 21.30 10.63 12.73
N ALA A 310 20.85 11.88 12.90
CA ALA A 310 21.54 13.06 12.39
C ALA A 310 21.99 13.96 13.55
N LYS A 311 22.99 14.82 13.32
CA LYS A 311 23.65 15.62 14.37
C LYS A 311 22.78 16.72 14.99
N SER A 312 21.66 17.08 14.38
CA SER A 312 20.88 18.28 14.78
C SER A 312 19.36 18.15 14.67
N ASP A 313 18.85 17.07 14.06
CA ASP A 313 17.42 16.82 13.94
C ASP A 313 17.14 15.35 14.20
N HIS A 314 16.28 15.10 15.17
CA HIS A 314 15.96 13.79 15.68
C HIS A 314 14.52 13.49 15.30
N ALA A 315 14.35 12.76 14.20
CA ALA A 315 13.05 12.49 13.62
C ALA A 315 12.87 11.00 13.34
N PHE A 316 11.61 10.56 13.40
CA PHE A 316 11.19 9.29 12.83
C PHE A 316 10.95 9.50 11.34
N SER A 317 11.60 8.70 10.49
CA SER A 317 11.54 8.87 9.03
C SER A 317 11.03 7.59 8.38
N ILE A 318 10.30 7.77 7.27
CA ILE A 318 9.61 6.70 6.55
C ILE A 318 10.03 6.78 5.08
N TRP A 319 10.45 5.64 4.53
CA TRP A 319 10.91 5.52 3.16
C TRP A 319 10.29 4.29 2.50
N ALA A 320 10.04 4.37 1.20
CA ALA A 320 9.59 3.26 0.40
C ALA A 320 10.50 3.07 -0.81
N LEU A 321 10.93 1.82 -1.02
CA LEU A 321 11.65 1.37 -2.19
C LEU A 321 10.69 0.65 -3.11
N ASP A 322 10.54 1.14 -4.34
CA ASP A 322 9.87 0.39 -5.41
C ASP A 322 10.78 -0.77 -5.82
N LEU A 323 10.33 -2.00 -5.61
CA LEU A 323 11.09 -3.21 -5.87
C LEU A 323 11.27 -3.53 -7.37
N LYS A 324 10.48 -2.90 -8.25
CA LYS A 324 10.64 -3.04 -9.71
C LYS A 324 11.69 -2.07 -10.23
N THR A 325 11.57 -0.80 -9.86
CA THR A 325 12.44 0.27 -10.40
C THR A 325 13.70 0.49 -9.55
N MET A 326 13.75 -0.11 -8.35
CA MET A 326 14.77 0.08 -7.33
C MET A 326 14.91 1.55 -6.89
N HIS A 327 13.85 2.34 -7.05
CA HIS A 327 13.83 3.76 -6.72
C HIS A 327 13.33 4.02 -5.30
N TRP A 328 14.08 4.80 -4.52
CA TRP A 328 13.68 5.22 -3.17
C TRP A 328 12.82 6.49 -3.19
N SER A 329 11.80 6.51 -2.34
CA SER A 329 10.94 7.68 -2.12
C SER A 329 10.75 7.92 -0.63
N HIS A 330 10.84 9.19 -0.22
CA HIS A 330 10.52 9.60 1.15
C HIS A 330 9.01 9.76 1.32
N ILE A 331 8.45 9.17 2.37
CA ILE A 331 7.07 9.36 2.78
C ILE A 331 7.07 10.42 3.87
N ASP A 332 6.68 11.64 3.51
CA ASP A 332 6.54 12.75 4.46
C ASP A 332 5.21 12.61 5.21
N PRO A 333 5.23 12.30 6.53
CA PRO A 333 4.03 12.16 7.33
C PRO A 333 3.49 13.52 7.81
N GLY A 334 4.15 14.64 7.46
CA GLY A 334 3.84 15.97 7.96
C GLY A 334 4.09 16.12 9.45
N ASN A 335 3.42 17.12 10.04
CA ASN A 335 3.69 17.58 11.40
C ASN A 335 3.29 16.58 12.50
N ALA A 336 2.65 15.46 12.15
CA ALA A 336 2.18 14.46 13.10
C ALA A 336 3.34 13.79 13.85
N LEU A 337 4.51 13.65 13.21
CA LEU A 337 5.69 13.00 13.78
C LEU A 337 6.79 13.97 14.22
N ASP A 338 6.60 15.28 14.01
CA ASP A 338 7.61 16.31 14.34
C ASP A 338 7.84 16.46 15.84
N VAL A 339 6.84 16.11 16.64
CA VAL A 339 6.86 16.25 18.10
C VAL A 339 6.61 14.90 18.77
N GLY A 340 7.32 14.68 19.86
CA GLY A 340 7.21 13.48 20.68
C GLY A 340 8.29 12.45 20.36
N SER A 341 8.07 11.25 20.85
CA SER A 341 8.97 10.11 20.69
C SER A 341 8.25 9.00 19.93
N TRP A 342 8.64 8.76 18.69
CA TRP A 342 8.07 7.74 17.80
C TRP A 342 9.11 6.66 17.53
N VAL A 343 8.71 5.39 17.65
CA VAL A 343 9.69 4.32 17.88
C VAL A 343 9.45 3.05 17.08
N ARG A 344 8.21 2.72 16.73
CA ARG A 344 7.86 1.44 16.09
C ARG A 344 6.81 1.64 15.01
N GLY A 345 7.09 1.18 13.80
CA GLY A 345 6.12 1.11 12.71
C GLY A 345 5.58 -0.31 12.53
N CYS A 346 4.29 -0.46 12.22
CA CYS A 346 3.70 -1.70 11.75
C CYS A 346 2.74 -1.41 10.57
N LEU A 347 2.59 -2.40 9.69
CA LEU A 347 1.76 -2.27 8.49
C LEU A 347 0.38 -2.90 8.75
N HIS A 348 -0.69 -2.14 8.52
CA HIS A 348 -2.04 -2.66 8.35
C HIS A 348 -2.26 -2.89 6.84
N ALA A 349 -1.94 -4.10 6.38
CA ALA A 349 -1.84 -4.41 4.96
C ALA A 349 -3.19 -4.32 4.24
N ASP A 350 -4.28 -4.75 4.89
CA ASP A 350 -5.62 -4.80 4.30
C ASP A 350 -6.16 -3.40 3.97
N GLU A 351 -5.82 -2.40 4.79
CA GLU A 351 -6.25 -1.01 4.63
C GLU A 351 -5.19 -0.11 4.00
N ASN A 352 -4.03 -0.65 3.59
CA ASN A 352 -2.89 0.11 3.05
C ASN A 352 -2.44 1.25 3.99
N LYS A 353 -2.35 1.01 5.31
CA LYS A 353 -1.96 2.02 6.31
C LYS A 353 -0.70 1.61 7.06
N LEU A 354 0.17 2.58 7.34
CA LEU A 354 1.30 2.40 8.26
C LEU A 354 0.93 3.01 9.62
N ILE A 355 0.95 2.21 10.67
CA ILE A 355 0.68 2.61 12.04
C ILE A 355 2.02 2.77 12.78
N ILE A 356 2.21 3.92 13.42
CA ILE A 356 3.46 4.27 14.09
C ILE A 356 3.15 4.53 15.56
N PHE A 357 3.76 3.75 16.44
CA PHE A 357 3.58 3.86 17.87
C PHE A 357 4.62 4.78 18.50
N GLY A 358 4.18 5.48 19.55
CA GLY A 358 5.03 6.36 20.30
C GLY A 358 4.31 7.10 21.42
N ASN A 359 4.89 8.23 21.80
CA ASN A 359 4.33 9.16 22.76
C ASN A 359 4.47 10.58 22.22
N ARG A 360 3.34 11.22 21.89
CA ARG A 360 3.33 12.59 21.40
C ARG A 360 3.90 13.60 22.42
N ALA A 361 3.81 13.29 23.71
CA ALA A 361 4.37 14.11 24.79
C ALA A 361 5.73 13.59 25.30
N GLY A 362 6.28 12.54 24.68
CA GLY A 362 7.55 11.94 25.06
C GLY A 362 8.75 12.84 24.72
N ASN A 363 9.82 12.73 25.51
CA ASN A 363 11.10 13.34 25.19
C ASN A 363 11.88 12.35 24.32
N PHE A 364 11.98 12.66 23.02
CA PHE A 364 12.67 11.81 22.07
C PHE A 364 14.09 11.43 22.52
N VAL A 365 14.89 12.39 22.99
CA VAL A 365 16.31 12.15 23.28
C VAL A 365 16.47 11.18 24.44
N GLU A 366 15.68 11.37 25.50
CA GLU A 366 15.64 10.47 26.66
C GLU A 366 15.12 9.08 26.26
N ASP A 367 13.98 9.02 25.58
CA ASP A 367 13.35 7.76 25.18
C ASP A 367 14.25 6.97 24.23
N PHE A 368 14.90 7.63 23.26
CA PHE A 368 15.88 7.00 22.36
C PHE A 368 17.10 6.47 23.10
N THR A 369 17.67 7.26 24.02
CA THR A 369 18.85 6.85 24.81
C THR A 369 18.54 5.61 25.65
N CYS A 370 17.34 5.56 26.22
CA CYS A 370 16.88 4.44 27.03
C CYS A 370 16.24 3.30 26.21
N ARG A 371 16.08 3.46 24.89
CA ARG A 371 15.44 2.50 23.97
C ARG A 371 14.00 2.16 24.37
N ILE A 372 13.28 3.17 24.86
CA ILE A 372 11.92 3.03 25.36
C ILE A 372 10.97 2.83 24.19
N LEU A 373 10.10 1.83 24.31
CA LEU A 373 8.94 1.61 23.49
C LEU A 373 7.72 2.11 24.27
N SER A 374 6.98 3.04 23.66
CA SER A 374 5.76 3.62 24.22
C SER A 374 4.60 3.35 23.29
N TRP A 375 3.44 3.04 23.87
CA TRP A 375 2.24 2.60 23.17
C TRP A 375 1.04 3.54 23.39
N ASP A 376 1.27 4.67 24.07
CA ASP A 376 0.26 5.68 24.43
C ASP A 376 -0.42 6.34 23.22
N HIS A 377 0.30 6.47 22.10
CA HIS A 377 -0.20 7.12 20.90
C HIS A 377 0.12 6.32 19.65
N VAL A 378 -0.74 6.49 18.66
CA VAL A 378 -0.55 6.00 17.29
C VAL A 378 -0.66 7.16 16.31
N ALA A 379 0.25 7.19 15.35
CA ALA A 379 0.13 7.97 14.13
C ALA A 379 -0.17 7.04 12.96
N VAL A 380 -1.18 7.37 12.17
CA VAL A 380 -1.66 6.54 11.06
C VAL A 380 -1.36 7.28 9.76
N VAL A 381 -0.57 6.67 8.89
CA VAL A 381 -0.20 7.21 7.59
C VAL A 381 -0.90 6.39 6.50
N ASP A 382 -1.71 7.05 5.68
CA ASP A 382 -2.36 6.46 4.50
C ASP A 382 -1.31 6.27 3.39
N LEU A 383 -0.90 5.03 3.14
CA LEU A 383 0.11 4.70 2.12
C LEU A 383 -0.47 4.74 0.70
N GLU A 384 -1.76 4.46 0.55
CA GLU A 384 -2.44 4.48 -0.75
C GLU A 384 -2.44 5.89 -1.34
N ALA A 385 -2.52 6.93 -0.51
CA ALA A 385 -2.36 8.33 -0.91
C ALA A 385 -0.96 8.66 -1.48
N PHE A 386 0.05 7.81 -1.25
CA PHE A 386 1.39 7.88 -1.86
C PHE A 386 1.52 6.92 -3.06
N GLY A 387 0.48 6.16 -3.39
CA GLY A 387 0.50 5.15 -4.44
C GLY A 387 1.08 3.80 -4.02
N ILE A 388 1.22 3.57 -2.71
CA ILE A 388 1.71 2.33 -2.13
C ILE A 388 0.52 1.56 -1.59
N TYR A 389 0.13 0.50 -2.28
CA TYR A 389 -1.03 -0.30 -1.91
C TYR A 389 -0.90 -1.69 -2.54
N GLN A 390 -1.68 -2.64 -2.04
CA GLN A 390 -1.75 -3.99 -2.60
C GLN A 390 -2.70 -4.00 -3.81
N PRO A 391 -2.24 -4.42 -5.01
CA PRO A 391 -3.13 -4.58 -6.16
C PRO A 391 -4.27 -5.58 -5.88
N PRO A 392 -5.44 -5.44 -6.51
CA PRO A 392 -6.50 -6.44 -6.36
C PRO A 392 -6.08 -7.84 -6.83
N ALA A 393 -6.57 -8.87 -6.17
CA ALA A 393 -6.35 -10.25 -6.59
C ALA A 393 -7.22 -10.64 -7.80
N LEU A 394 -6.74 -11.56 -8.64
CA LEU A 394 -7.53 -12.10 -9.74
C LEU A 394 -8.62 -13.05 -9.24
N LYS A 395 -9.83 -12.90 -9.78
CA LYS A 395 -10.93 -13.88 -9.60
C LYS A 395 -10.97 -14.95 -10.69
N LEU A 396 -10.42 -14.64 -11.86
CA LEU A 396 -10.30 -15.55 -13.00
C LEU A 396 -8.88 -15.46 -13.51
N ASP A 397 -8.30 -16.60 -13.87
CA ASP A 397 -7.00 -16.65 -14.53
C ASP A 397 -7.03 -15.87 -15.85
N ILE A 398 -5.87 -15.37 -16.28
CA ILE A 398 -5.69 -14.59 -17.51
C ILE A 398 -6.33 -15.29 -18.71
N HIS A 399 -6.10 -16.58 -18.90
CA HIS A 399 -6.66 -17.33 -20.04
C HIS A 399 -8.19 -17.43 -19.99
N MET A 400 -8.76 -17.53 -18.78
CA MET A 400 -10.21 -17.54 -18.59
C MET A 400 -10.83 -16.17 -18.90
N GLN A 401 -10.11 -15.09 -18.62
CA GLN A 401 -10.53 -13.73 -19.00
C GLN A 401 -10.60 -13.59 -20.52
N GLU A 402 -9.57 -14.03 -21.24
CA GLU A 402 -9.54 -14.01 -22.71
C GLU A 402 -10.67 -14.85 -23.32
N LEU A 403 -10.90 -16.05 -22.77
CA LEU A 403 -12.00 -16.92 -23.20
C LEU A 403 -13.36 -16.25 -22.97
N GLY A 404 -13.53 -15.54 -21.86
CA GLY A 404 -14.72 -14.74 -21.57
C GLY A 404 -14.97 -13.68 -22.63
N LEU A 405 -13.94 -12.92 -23.02
CA LEU A 405 -14.06 -11.92 -24.09
C LEU A 405 -14.38 -12.56 -25.45
N ALA A 406 -13.73 -13.68 -25.77
CA ALA A 406 -14.02 -14.43 -26.99
C ALA A 406 -15.48 -14.93 -27.01
N ALA A 407 -16.02 -15.36 -25.85
CA ALA A 407 -17.41 -15.77 -25.73
C ALA A 407 -18.39 -14.60 -25.94
N LEU A 408 -18.07 -13.41 -25.43
CA LEU A 408 -18.88 -12.20 -25.65
C LEU A 408 -18.97 -11.84 -27.15
N ASN A 409 -17.89 -12.04 -27.90
CA ASN A 409 -17.87 -11.76 -29.35
C ASN A 409 -18.63 -12.81 -30.18
N LYS A 410 -18.88 -14.01 -29.63
CA LYS A 410 -19.60 -15.08 -30.32
C LYS A 410 -21.11 -14.93 -30.14
N ARG A 411 -21.77 -14.35 -31.16
CA ARG A 411 -23.25 -14.20 -31.18
C ARG A 411 -24.03 -15.50 -30.94
N ALA A 412 -23.47 -16.66 -31.32
CA ALA A 412 -24.11 -17.95 -31.09
C ALA A 412 -24.28 -18.30 -29.60
N LEU A 413 -23.49 -17.70 -28.71
CA LEU A 413 -23.53 -17.93 -27.26
C LEU A 413 -24.39 -16.90 -26.51
N ALA A 414 -25.00 -15.96 -27.23
CA ALA A 414 -25.78 -14.88 -26.65
C ALA A 414 -27.29 -15.10 -26.87
N ASP A 415 -28.06 -14.83 -25.82
CA ASP A 415 -29.50 -15.10 -25.73
C ASP A 415 -30.29 -13.91 -25.14
N PHE A 416 -29.62 -12.76 -24.94
CA PHE A 416 -30.16 -11.59 -24.27
C PHE A 416 -29.57 -10.29 -24.79
N ASP A 417 -30.38 -9.24 -24.84
CA ASP A 417 -29.99 -7.92 -25.31
C ASP A 417 -29.97 -6.89 -24.16
N ILE A 418 -28.97 -6.01 -24.14
CA ILE A 418 -28.94 -4.85 -23.27
C ILE A 418 -29.11 -3.62 -24.17
N ILE A 419 -30.18 -2.87 -23.94
CA ILE A 419 -30.50 -1.65 -24.68
C ILE A 419 -29.92 -0.46 -23.89
N CYS A 420 -29.01 0.27 -24.51
CA CYS A 420 -28.34 1.43 -23.92
C CYS A 420 -29.21 2.70 -24.11
N ASP A 421 -28.91 3.76 -23.36
CA ASP A 421 -29.64 5.03 -23.44
C ASP A 421 -29.56 5.69 -24.83
N ASP A 422 -28.45 5.47 -25.54
CA ASP A 422 -28.25 5.92 -26.92
C ASP A 422 -28.98 5.07 -27.99
N GLY A 423 -29.81 4.12 -27.55
CA GLY A 423 -30.60 3.22 -28.41
C GLY A 423 -29.80 2.07 -29.02
N ARG A 424 -28.50 1.94 -28.76
CA ARG A 424 -27.69 0.81 -29.23
C ARG A 424 -27.92 -0.43 -28.39
N THR A 425 -27.78 -1.60 -29.00
CA THR A 425 -28.00 -2.89 -28.33
C THR A 425 -26.72 -3.69 -28.21
N LEU A 426 -26.54 -4.32 -27.05
CA LEU A 426 -25.44 -5.21 -26.70
C LEU A 426 -25.99 -6.63 -26.55
N VAL A 427 -25.46 -7.56 -27.34
CA VAL A 427 -25.92 -8.95 -27.34
C VAL A 427 -25.03 -9.77 -26.40
N CYS A 428 -25.62 -10.45 -25.43
CA CYS A 428 -24.90 -11.10 -24.33
C CYS A 428 -25.63 -12.37 -23.82
N SER A 429 -24.96 -13.09 -22.92
CA SER A 429 -25.46 -14.32 -22.29
C SER A 429 -26.11 -13.98 -20.96
N ARG A 430 -27.42 -14.23 -20.86
CA ARG A 430 -28.23 -14.06 -19.66
C ARG A 430 -27.69 -14.85 -18.47
N LYS A 431 -27.39 -16.14 -18.71
CA LYS A 431 -26.96 -17.06 -17.65
C LYS A 431 -25.71 -16.54 -16.95
N LEU A 432 -24.74 -16.04 -17.72
CA LEU A 432 -23.50 -15.49 -17.19
C LEU A 432 -23.76 -14.23 -16.36
N LEU A 433 -24.61 -13.32 -16.84
CA LEU A 433 -24.96 -12.11 -16.10
C LEU A 433 -25.65 -12.42 -14.77
N GLU A 434 -26.57 -13.39 -14.74
CA GLU A 434 -27.28 -13.79 -13.52
C GLU A 434 -26.37 -14.48 -12.50
N GLU A 435 -25.46 -15.34 -12.95
CA GLU A 435 -24.52 -16.03 -12.08
C GLU A 435 -23.52 -15.07 -11.46
N ARG A 436 -23.04 -14.10 -12.24
CA ARG A 436 -22.07 -13.11 -11.77
C ARG A 436 -22.72 -11.97 -10.99
N ARG A 437 -24.05 -11.77 -11.10
CA ARG A 437 -24.77 -10.66 -10.44
C ARG A 437 -26.16 -11.00 -9.91
N PRO A 438 -26.32 -11.02 -8.57
CA PRO A 438 -27.62 -11.13 -7.91
C PRO A 438 -28.61 -10.03 -8.30
N TRP A 439 -28.19 -8.76 -8.41
CA TRP A 439 -29.09 -7.67 -8.82
C TRP A 439 -29.66 -7.85 -10.24
N PHE A 440 -28.87 -8.38 -11.18
CA PHE A 440 -29.35 -8.62 -12.54
C PHE A 440 -30.42 -9.73 -12.54
N LYS A 441 -30.20 -10.75 -11.71
CA LYS A 441 -31.18 -11.80 -11.45
C LYS A 441 -32.45 -11.23 -10.81
N GLU A 442 -32.34 -10.35 -9.81
CA GLU A 442 -33.49 -9.70 -9.17
C GLU A 442 -34.27 -8.79 -10.12
N MET A 443 -33.59 -7.95 -10.91
CA MET A 443 -34.24 -7.08 -11.90
C MET A 443 -34.99 -7.90 -12.94
N ARG A 444 -34.40 -9.01 -13.39
CA ARG A 444 -35.07 -9.95 -14.29
C ARG A 444 -36.28 -10.61 -13.63
N LEU A 445 -36.16 -11.02 -12.37
CA LEU A 445 -37.27 -11.61 -11.62
C LEU A 445 -38.43 -10.63 -11.47
N LYS A 446 -38.16 -9.33 -11.26
CA LYS A 446 -39.18 -8.27 -11.26
C LYS A 446 -39.85 -8.13 -12.61
N LEU A 447 -39.08 -8.03 -13.70
CA LEU A 447 -39.64 -7.97 -15.06
C LEU A 447 -40.49 -9.20 -15.40
N LEU A 448 -40.08 -10.38 -14.91
CA LEU A 448 -40.83 -11.62 -15.07
C LEU A 448 -42.11 -11.61 -14.23
N GLN A 449 -42.08 -11.09 -13.00
CA GLN A 449 -43.29 -10.90 -12.17
C GLN A 449 -44.26 -9.90 -12.79
N ASP A 450 -43.77 -8.78 -13.32
CA ASP A 450 -44.57 -7.78 -14.01
C ASP A 450 -45.23 -8.39 -15.27
N ALA A 451 -44.47 -9.13 -16.06
CA ALA A 451 -45.00 -9.84 -17.23
C ALA A 451 -46.04 -10.91 -16.86
N MET A 452 -45.81 -11.67 -15.79
CA MET A 452 -46.77 -12.65 -15.27
C MET A 452 -48.06 -11.98 -14.78
N SER A 453 -47.95 -10.85 -14.10
CA SER A 453 -49.09 -10.08 -13.62
C SER A 453 -49.91 -9.48 -14.78
N GLY A 454 -49.24 -8.96 -15.81
CA GLY A 454 -49.89 -8.38 -17.00
C GLY A 454 -50.57 -9.42 -17.88
N LEU A 455 -50.03 -10.65 -17.94
CA LEU A 455 -50.59 -11.76 -18.71
C LEU A 455 -51.51 -12.68 -17.89
N GLN A 456 -51.70 -12.42 -16.60
CA GLN A 456 -52.47 -13.24 -15.66
C GLN A 456 -52.06 -14.73 -15.68
N VAL A 457 -50.76 -15.00 -15.59
CA VAL A 457 -50.22 -16.38 -15.61
C VAL A 457 -49.65 -16.75 -14.24
N ASP A 458 -50.09 -17.88 -13.67
CA ASP A 458 -49.69 -18.35 -12.33
C ASP A 458 -48.30 -19.02 -12.28
N SER A 459 -47.78 -19.49 -13.42
CA SER A 459 -46.48 -20.17 -13.52
C SER A 459 -45.65 -19.68 -14.71
N PRO A 460 -44.34 -19.41 -14.55
CA PRO A 460 -43.44 -19.04 -15.65
C PRO A 460 -43.08 -20.23 -16.57
N THR A 461 -43.52 -21.44 -16.22
CA THR A 461 -43.33 -22.67 -17.00
C THR A 461 -44.66 -23.16 -17.54
N THR A 462 -44.67 -23.48 -18.83
CA THR A 462 -45.78 -24.19 -19.47
C THR A 462 -45.99 -25.57 -18.83
N ASP A 463 -47.15 -26.19 -19.01
CA ASP A 463 -47.49 -27.54 -18.49
C ASP A 463 -46.48 -28.64 -18.85
N ARG A 464 -45.56 -28.38 -19.79
CA ARG A 464 -44.45 -29.27 -20.19
C ARG A 464 -43.12 -29.00 -19.48
N GLY A 465 -43.08 -28.09 -18.50
CA GLY A 465 -41.86 -27.69 -17.80
C GLY A 465 -40.94 -26.77 -18.63
N ILE A 466 -41.39 -26.27 -19.78
CA ILE A 466 -40.64 -25.36 -20.64
C ILE A 466 -40.99 -23.92 -20.25
N LEU A 467 -39.98 -23.07 -20.02
CA LEU A 467 -40.15 -21.63 -19.74
C LEU A 467 -40.98 -20.97 -20.86
N ASP A 468 -42.04 -20.25 -20.50
CA ASP A 468 -42.86 -19.51 -21.47
C ASP A 468 -42.03 -18.36 -22.05
N LEU A 469 -41.73 -18.45 -23.35
CA LEU A 469 -40.94 -17.46 -24.09
C LEU A 469 -41.55 -16.05 -24.06
N ARG A 470 -42.87 -15.93 -23.82
CA ARG A 470 -43.56 -14.64 -23.67
C ARG A 470 -43.28 -13.96 -22.32
N LEU A 471 -42.93 -14.74 -21.30
CA LEU A 471 -42.67 -14.28 -19.93
C LEU A 471 -41.17 -14.07 -19.66
N THR A 472 -40.30 -14.54 -20.54
CA THR A 472 -38.86 -14.30 -20.43
C THR A 472 -38.50 -12.95 -21.05
N PRO A 473 -38.17 -11.90 -20.26
CA PRO A 473 -37.63 -10.68 -20.84
C PRO A 473 -36.38 -11.04 -21.65
N ARG A 474 -36.32 -10.59 -22.91
CA ARG A 474 -35.16 -10.80 -23.81
C ARG A 474 -34.25 -9.59 -23.88
N ALA A 475 -34.70 -8.46 -23.31
CA ALA A 475 -33.94 -7.24 -23.26
C ALA A 475 -34.02 -6.59 -21.88
N LEU A 476 -32.95 -5.90 -21.48
CA LEU A 476 -32.91 -4.99 -20.32
C LEU A 476 -32.45 -3.60 -20.78
N HIS A 477 -33.12 -2.55 -20.32
CA HIS A 477 -32.65 -1.19 -20.53
C HIS A 477 -31.63 -0.81 -19.45
N LEU A 478 -30.44 -0.35 -19.85
CA LEU A 478 -29.47 0.28 -18.97
C LEU A 478 -29.41 1.79 -19.28
N PRO A 479 -29.46 2.67 -18.27
CA PRO A 479 -29.44 4.12 -18.45
C PRO A 479 -28.05 4.67 -18.84
N GLU A 480 -27.15 3.81 -19.30
CA GLU A 480 -25.76 4.14 -19.59
C GLU A 480 -25.53 4.23 -21.10
N GLN A 481 -24.58 5.07 -21.51
CA GLN A 481 -24.14 5.13 -22.91
C GLN A 481 -23.45 3.81 -23.31
N TYR A 482 -23.53 3.47 -24.60
CA TYR A 482 -22.99 2.21 -25.13
C TYR A 482 -21.55 1.89 -24.69
N PRO A 483 -20.56 2.82 -24.69
CA PRO A 483 -19.20 2.50 -24.28
C PRO A 483 -19.10 2.06 -22.81
N ILE A 484 -19.90 2.64 -21.93
CA ILE A 484 -19.91 2.37 -20.49
C ILE A 484 -20.60 1.03 -20.24
N ALA A 485 -21.76 0.82 -20.87
CA ALA A 485 -22.49 -0.44 -20.80
C ALA A 485 -21.65 -1.61 -21.34
N MET A 486 -20.95 -1.42 -22.47
CA MET A 486 -20.03 -2.41 -23.03
C MET A 486 -18.89 -2.73 -22.05
N ALA A 487 -18.25 -1.71 -21.48
CA ALA A 487 -17.16 -1.89 -20.52
C ALA A 487 -17.60 -2.66 -19.25
N LEU A 488 -18.83 -2.41 -18.78
CA LEU A 488 -19.43 -3.13 -17.65
C LEU A 488 -19.76 -4.59 -18.00
N VAL A 489 -20.31 -4.84 -19.19
CA VAL A 489 -20.59 -6.21 -19.68
C VAL A 489 -19.29 -7.00 -19.87
N GLN A 490 -18.27 -6.38 -20.47
CA GLN A 490 -16.93 -6.97 -20.59
C GLN A 490 -16.40 -7.39 -19.22
N TYR A 491 -16.55 -6.55 -18.19
CA TYR A 491 -16.17 -6.90 -16.83
C TYR A 491 -16.95 -8.10 -16.28
N PHE A 492 -18.23 -8.31 -16.62
CA PHE A 492 -18.92 -9.52 -16.15
C PHE A 492 -18.38 -10.80 -16.76
N TYR A 493 -17.91 -10.73 -18.00
CA TYR A 493 -17.32 -11.86 -18.70
C TYR A 493 -15.91 -12.19 -18.20
N THR A 494 -15.13 -11.18 -17.82
CA THR A 494 -13.72 -11.35 -17.43
C THR A 494 -13.49 -11.29 -15.93
N LEU A 495 -14.40 -10.67 -15.17
CA LEU A 495 -14.16 -10.19 -13.81
C LEU A 495 -12.88 -9.36 -13.67
N ALA A 496 -12.41 -8.71 -14.73
CA ALA A 496 -11.19 -7.92 -14.78
C ALA A 496 -11.31 -6.76 -15.77
N LEU A 497 -10.43 -5.76 -15.67
CA LEU A 497 -10.31 -4.68 -16.66
C LEU A 497 -9.20 -5.04 -17.65
N VAL A 498 -9.60 -5.54 -18.81
CA VAL A 498 -8.70 -6.18 -19.80
C VAL A 498 -8.66 -5.41 -21.12
N THR A 499 -9.69 -4.64 -21.44
CA THR A 499 -9.78 -3.96 -22.74
C THR A 499 -9.26 -2.52 -22.66
N PRO A 500 -8.69 -1.98 -23.76
CA PRO A 500 -8.30 -0.56 -23.82
C PRO A 500 -9.47 0.38 -23.51
N LEU A 501 -10.69 -0.01 -23.92
CA LEU A 501 -11.92 0.73 -23.61
C LEU A 501 -12.14 0.86 -22.09
N GLN A 502 -11.99 -0.24 -21.34
CA GLN A 502 -12.15 -0.26 -19.89
C GLN A 502 -11.10 0.59 -19.18
N THR A 503 -9.90 0.72 -19.75
CA THR A 503 -8.81 1.53 -19.19
C THR A 503 -8.86 3.01 -19.57
N ALA A 504 -9.78 3.41 -20.45
CA ALA A 504 -9.91 4.81 -20.86
C ALA A 504 -10.38 5.68 -19.68
N PRO A 505 -9.77 6.86 -19.42
CA PRO A 505 -10.08 7.67 -18.23
C PRO A 505 -11.56 8.02 -18.06
N ALA A 506 -12.26 8.39 -19.15
CA ALA A 506 -13.69 8.72 -19.09
C ALA A 506 -14.55 7.51 -18.73
N VAL A 507 -14.18 6.32 -19.20
CA VAL A 507 -14.89 5.06 -18.89
C VAL A 507 -14.60 4.64 -17.46
N LEU A 508 -13.35 4.73 -17.00
CA LEU A 508 -12.98 4.45 -15.61
C LEU A 508 -13.79 5.32 -14.64
N SER A 509 -13.91 6.62 -14.91
CA SER A 509 -14.71 7.54 -14.08
C SER A 509 -16.15 7.08 -13.91
N GLN A 510 -16.80 6.70 -15.01
CA GLN A 510 -18.18 6.22 -14.97
C GLN A 510 -18.28 4.83 -14.32
N LEU A 511 -17.34 3.92 -14.59
CA LEU A 511 -17.28 2.62 -13.94
C LEU A 511 -17.09 2.74 -12.42
N LEU A 512 -16.36 3.75 -11.92
CA LEU A 512 -16.20 3.97 -10.48
C LEU A 512 -17.54 4.38 -9.85
N ILE A 513 -18.28 5.30 -10.47
CA ILE A 513 -19.61 5.73 -10.04
C ILE A 513 -20.58 4.54 -10.04
N LEU A 514 -20.62 3.78 -11.14
CA LEU A 514 -21.46 2.59 -11.24
C LEU A 514 -21.07 1.52 -10.22
N SER A 515 -19.77 1.32 -9.97
CA SER A 515 -19.32 0.37 -8.96
C SER A 515 -19.75 0.74 -7.56
N THR A 516 -19.83 2.03 -7.26
CA THR A 516 -20.30 2.52 -5.97
C THR A 516 -21.83 2.40 -5.88
N ASN A 517 -22.55 2.89 -6.89
CA ASN A 517 -24.02 2.86 -6.93
C ASN A 517 -24.59 1.44 -6.90
N TYR A 518 -23.95 0.49 -7.59
CA TYR A 518 -24.36 -0.90 -7.63
C TYR A 518 -23.67 -1.78 -6.57
N GLN A 519 -22.89 -1.20 -5.65
CA GLN A 519 -22.20 -1.92 -4.56
C GLN A 519 -21.31 -3.08 -5.03
N LEU A 520 -20.35 -2.76 -5.89
CA LEU A 520 -19.47 -3.72 -6.57
C LEU A 520 -18.04 -3.58 -6.07
N PRO A 521 -17.73 -4.06 -4.86
CA PRO A 521 -16.43 -3.79 -4.23
C PRO A 521 -15.25 -4.28 -5.08
N HIS A 522 -15.43 -5.42 -5.76
CA HIS A 522 -14.39 -5.95 -6.64
C HIS A 522 -14.13 -5.05 -7.87
N LEU A 523 -15.18 -4.58 -8.53
CA LEU A 523 -15.03 -3.65 -9.65
C LEU A 523 -14.45 -2.32 -9.17
N GLN A 524 -14.93 -1.83 -8.03
CA GLN A 524 -14.45 -0.60 -7.43
C GLN A 524 -12.94 -0.67 -7.15
N GLY A 525 -12.45 -1.77 -6.57
CA GLY A 525 -11.03 -2.01 -6.34
C GLY A 525 -10.19 -2.04 -7.63
N LEU A 526 -10.69 -2.72 -8.68
CA LEU A 526 -10.02 -2.76 -9.99
C LEU A 526 -9.96 -1.40 -10.67
N VAL A 527 -11.07 -0.65 -10.65
CA VAL A 527 -11.14 0.71 -11.21
C VAL A 527 -10.23 1.66 -10.44
N ARG A 528 -10.22 1.58 -9.10
CA ARG A 528 -9.31 2.36 -8.25
C ARG A 528 -7.85 2.07 -8.58
N HIS A 529 -7.48 0.79 -8.70
CA HIS A 529 -6.15 0.37 -9.13
C HIS A 529 -5.79 0.92 -10.52
N ALA A 530 -6.68 0.79 -11.51
CA ALA A 530 -6.48 1.32 -12.85
C ALA A 530 -6.31 2.84 -12.85
N MET A 531 -7.12 3.57 -12.08
CA MET A 531 -7.03 5.03 -11.94
C MET A 531 -5.72 5.46 -11.29
N HIS A 532 -5.29 4.78 -10.22
CA HIS A 532 -3.99 5.04 -9.58
C HIS A 532 -2.82 4.88 -10.55
N ARG A 533 -2.91 3.93 -11.50
CA ARG A 533 -1.89 3.72 -12.55
C ARG A 533 -2.00 4.74 -13.69
N ALA A 534 -3.21 5.14 -14.06
CA ALA A 534 -3.48 6.12 -15.11
C ALA A 534 -3.37 7.58 -14.62
N LEU A 535 -3.02 7.78 -13.34
CA LEU A 535 -2.97 9.09 -12.72
C LEU A 535 -1.78 9.88 -13.28
N SER A 536 -2.11 10.99 -13.93
CA SER A 536 -1.16 11.92 -14.54
C SER A 536 -1.64 13.34 -14.32
N TYR A 537 -0.80 14.33 -14.58
CA TYR A 537 -1.21 15.74 -14.53
C TYR A 537 -2.46 16.03 -15.38
N ARG A 538 -2.61 15.37 -16.53
CA ARG A 538 -3.75 15.60 -17.43
C ARG A 538 -5.07 15.00 -16.92
N THR A 539 -5.00 13.94 -16.11
CA THR A 539 -6.17 13.18 -15.66
C THR A 539 -6.55 13.46 -14.21
N CYS A 540 -5.67 14.07 -13.42
CA CYS A 540 -5.84 14.22 -11.98
C CYS A 540 -7.04 15.09 -11.54
N THR A 541 -7.43 16.14 -12.29
CA THR A 541 -8.63 16.93 -11.98
C THR A 541 -9.90 16.09 -12.05
N GLY A 542 -10.11 15.37 -13.15
CA GLY A 542 -11.27 14.49 -13.32
C GLY A 542 -11.28 13.33 -12.32
N VAL A 543 -10.10 12.76 -12.01
CA VAL A 543 -10.01 11.71 -10.99
C VAL A 543 -10.34 12.25 -9.59
N TYR A 544 -9.91 13.46 -9.24
CA TYR A 544 -10.22 14.10 -7.96
C TYR A 544 -11.74 14.28 -7.77
N GLU A 545 -12.44 14.82 -8.77
CA GLU A 545 -13.89 15.03 -8.71
C GLU A 545 -14.65 13.72 -8.51
N VAL A 546 -14.33 12.70 -9.30
CA VAL A 546 -15.02 11.41 -9.25
C VAL A 546 -14.68 10.65 -7.96
N ALA A 547 -13.43 10.69 -7.52
CA ALA A 547 -13.03 10.09 -6.25
C ALA A 547 -13.77 10.73 -5.06
N THR A 548 -14.04 12.04 -5.13
CA THR A 548 -14.85 12.75 -4.13
C THR A 548 -16.30 12.25 -4.12
N LEU A 549 -16.93 12.10 -5.29
CA LEU A 549 -18.30 11.59 -5.41
C LEU A 549 -18.45 10.15 -4.93
N CYS A 550 -17.40 9.34 -5.06
CA CYS A 550 -17.41 7.91 -4.69
C CYS A 550 -16.79 7.64 -3.31
N GLU A 551 -16.48 8.68 -2.53
CA GLU A 551 -15.87 8.61 -1.20
C GLU A 551 -14.51 7.85 -1.17
N CYS A 552 -13.79 7.83 -2.30
CA CYS A 552 -12.46 7.24 -2.42
C CYS A 552 -11.38 8.22 -1.93
N ARG A 553 -11.30 8.43 -0.60
CA ARG A 553 -10.42 9.44 0.03
C ARG A 553 -8.94 9.33 -0.37
N SER A 554 -8.34 8.14 -0.37
CA SER A 554 -6.90 7.99 -0.66
C SER A 554 -6.55 8.35 -2.10
N LEU A 555 -7.39 7.93 -3.07
CA LEU A 555 -7.25 8.30 -4.47
C LEU A 555 -7.45 9.81 -4.68
N GLN A 556 -8.43 10.40 -3.98
CA GLN A 556 -8.68 11.84 -3.99
C GLN A 556 -7.44 12.62 -3.50
N ILE A 557 -6.87 12.24 -2.35
CA ILE A 557 -5.69 12.89 -1.79
C ILE A 557 -4.50 12.77 -2.76
N ARG A 558 -4.28 11.59 -3.35
CA ARG A 558 -3.19 11.39 -4.31
C ARG A 558 -3.34 12.27 -5.55
N ALA A 559 -4.55 12.36 -6.11
CA ALA A 559 -4.84 13.23 -7.24
C ALA A 559 -4.58 14.70 -6.91
N MET A 560 -5.01 15.15 -5.73
CA MET A 560 -4.76 16.51 -5.23
C MET A 560 -3.27 16.82 -5.07
N ARG A 561 -2.48 15.87 -4.55
CA ARG A 561 -1.03 16.04 -4.39
C ARG A 561 -0.32 16.23 -5.72
N ILE A 562 -0.71 15.47 -6.74
CA ILE A 562 -0.14 15.63 -8.09
C ILE A 562 -0.49 17.01 -8.65
N LEU A 563 -1.74 17.48 -8.49
CA LEU A 563 -2.16 18.83 -8.90
C LEU A 563 -1.30 19.93 -8.28
N MET A 564 -1.06 19.85 -6.97
CA MET A 564 -0.28 20.87 -6.26
C MET A 564 1.20 20.88 -6.63
N VAL A 565 1.77 19.72 -6.97
CA VAL A 565 3.17 19.65 -7.45
C VAL A 565 3.29 20.25 -8.85
N SER A 566 2.31 20.03 -9.73
CA SER A 566 2.31 20.62 -11.08
C SER A 566 2.12 22.14 -11.07
N THR A 567 1.21 22.68 -10.26
CA THR A 567 0.99 24.14 -10.22
C THR A 567 2.21 24.88 -9.70
N ARG A 568 2.93 24.31 -8.72
CA ARG A 568 4.21 24.87 -8.24
C ARG A 568 5.28 24.91 -9.34
N ARG A 569 5.35 23.89 -10.19
CA ARG A 569 6.29 23.88 -11.33
C ARG A 569 5.96 24.95 -12.37
N GLU A 570 4.68 25.24 -12.59
CA GLU A 570 4.23 26.31 -13.50
C GLU A 570 4.52 27.71 -12.90
N GLU A 571 4.38 27.89 -11.58
CA GLU A 571 4.71 29.13 -10.88
C GLU A 571 6.23 29.39 -10.82
N GLU A 572 7.05 28.35 -10.75
CA GLU A 572 8.52 28.44 -10.78
C GLU A 572 9.10 28.62 -12.20
N SER A 573 8.28 28.51 -13.25
CA SER A 573 8.69 28.72 -14.65
C SER A 573 8.07 29.96 -15.34
N PRO A 574 8.33 31.21 -14.90
CA PRO A 574 8.01 32.37 -15.72
C PRO A 574 9.23 32.84 -16.54
N HIS A 575 9.02 32.93 -17.86
CA HIS A 575 9.85 33.58 -18.91
C HIS A 575 10.81 32.70 -19.74
N SER A 576 10.26 31.96 -20.70
CA SER A 576 10.89 31.82 -22.02
C SER A 576 9.80 31.71 -23.10
N GLU A 577 9.88 32.60 -24.10
CA GLU A 577 8.96 32.89 -25.22
C GLU A 577 8.19 34.20 -24.96
N THR A 578 8.43 35.32 -25.67
CA THR A 578 8.68 35.49 -27.11
C THR A 578 9.52 36.74 -27.40
N ALA A 579 10.57 36.63 -28.21
CA ALA A 579 11.10 37.75 -28.99
C ALA A 579 11.54 37.24 -30.37
N VAL A 580 10.71 37.52 -31.37
CA VAL A 580 11.03 37.33 -32.79
C VAL A 580 11.37 38.70 -33.38
N ALA A 581 12.42 38.68 -34.21
CA ALA A 581 12.86 39.65 -35.22
C ALA A 581 13.86 40.75 -34.79
N GLY A 582 15.02 40.71 -35.46
CA GLY A 582 15.53 41.91 -36.13
C GLY A 582 16.97 42.31 -35.81
N GLU A 583 17.90 41.69 -36.52
CA GLU A 583 19.26 42.14 -36.81
C GLU A 583 19.45 43.67 -36.95
N HIS A 584 20.43 44.28 -36.26
CA HIS A 584 21.73 44.69 -36.83
C HIS A 584 22.53 45.71 -35.98
N SER A 585 23.85 45.42 -35.94
CA SER A 585 25.03 46.30 -35.87
C SER A 585 25.34 47.17 -34.63
N ASN A 586 26.32 46.66 -33.89
CA ASN A 586 27.44 47.33 -33.22
C ASN A 586 27.70 48.82 -33.57
N HIS A 587 27.91 49.65 -32.54
CA HIS A 587 29.22 50.26 -32.34
C HIS A 587 29.45 50.75 -30.90
N THR A 588 30.52 50.22 -30.34
CA THR A 588 31.20 50.57 -29.09
C THR A 588 31.79 51.98 -29.12
N TYR A 589 31.64 52.76 -28.05
CA TYR A 589 32.71 53.66 -27.57
C TYR A 589 32.65 53.81 -26.05
N HIS A 590 33.75 53.43 -25.41
CA HIS A 590 34.12 53.78 -24.04
C HIS A 590 34.22 55.31 -23.85
N ILE A 591 33.98 55.79 -22.63
CA ILE A 591 34.96 56.54 -21.83
C ILE A 591 34.41 56.76 -20.40
N ALA A 592 35.26 56.48 -19.43
CA ALA A 592 35.06 56.64 -18.00
C ALA A 592 35.34 58.07 -17.53
N ARG A 593 34.63 58.54 -16.49
CA ARG A 593 35.16 58.87 -15.14
C ARG A 593 34.24 59.83 -14.37
N ILE A 594 33.93 59.42 -13.14
CA ILE A 594 34.07 60.13 -11.85
C ILE A 594 33.56 61.58 -11.77
N ALA A 595 32.56 61.85 -10.92
CA ALA A 595 32.72 62.61 -9.66
C ALA A 595 31.36 62.98 -9.04
N ASP A 596 31.43 63.21 -7.74
CA ASP A 596 30.37 63.38 -6.75
C ASP A 596 29.54 64.67 -6.82
N ASN A 597 28.55 64.67 -5.93
CA ASN A 597 27.98 65.78 -5.16
C ASN A 597 26.64 66.41 -5.61
N GLU A 598 25.63 65.99 -4.84
CA GLU A 598 24.77 66.83 -3.99
C GLU A 598 24.08 68.08 -4.55
N ALA A 599 22.75 68.02 -4.37
CA ALA A 599 21.91 69.04 -3.76
C ALA A 599 21.28 70.14 -4.65
N HIS A 600 19.95 70.12 -4.55
CA HIS A 600 19.03 71.25 -4.31
C HIS A 600 18.03 71.65 -5.40
N ALA A 601 16.82 71.86 -4.87
CA ALA A 601 15.73 72.71 -5.31
C ALA A 601 14.80 72.18 -6.43
N GLY A 602 13.55 71.93 -6.04
CA GLY A 602 12.38 72.03 -6.93
C GLY A 602 12.07 73.49 -7.28
N PRO A 603 10.82 73.90 -7.61
CA PRO A 603 9.59 73.11 -7.65
C PRO A 603 8.67 73.42 -8.88
N SER A 604 7.49 72.77 -8.88
CA SER A 604 6.24 73.21 -9.54
C SER A 604 6.23 73.11 -11.08
N THR A 605 5.17 72.71 -11.78
CA THR A 605 3.73 72.99 -11.61
C THR A 605 2.88 71.91 -12.31
N ARG A 606 1.74 71.58 -11.70
CA ARG A 606 0.50 71.03 -12.31
C ARG A 606 0.07 71.87 -13.56
N PRO A 607 -0.84 71.44 -14.48
CA PRO A 607 -2.07 70.69 -14.13
C PRO A 607 -2.70 69.73 -15.19
N ARG A 608 -3.66 68.94 -14.67
CA ARG A 608 -4.96 68.52 -15.21
C ARG A 608 -5.20 68.64 -16.73
N SER A 609 -5.78 67.60 -17.35
CA SER A 609 -7.25 67.45 -17.47
C SER A 609 -7.67 66.38 -18.48
N THR A 610 -8.77 65.70 -18.12
CA THR A 610 -9.88 65.19 -18.97
C THR A 610 -9.57 64.18 -20.08
N ALA A 611 -9.91 62.90 -19.92
CA ALA A 611 -11.28 62.33 -20.06
C ALA A 611 -11.86 62.43 -21.47
N ARG A 612 -12.00 61.28 -22.16
CA ARG A 612 -13.16 61.02 -23.00
C ARG A 612 -13.35 59.53 -23.30
N GLU A 613 -14.53 59.05 -22.94
CA GLU A 613 -15.14 57.79 -23.36
C GLU A 613 -15.28 57.69 -24.88
N ARG A 614 -15.19 56.47 -25.40
CA ARG A 614 -16.05 56.00 -26.51
C ARG A 614 -16.44 54.54 -26.29
N ARG A 615 -17.75 54.31 -26.24
CA ARG A 615 -18.41 53.02 -26.44
C ARG A 615 -18.33 52.63 -27.91
N GLU A 616 -18.18 51.33 -28.18
CA GLU A 616 -18.84 50.68 -29.31
C GLU A 616 -19.08 49.20 -29.01
N ASN A 617 -20.32 48.77 -29.25
CA ASN A 617 -20.82 47.41 -29.11
C ASN A 617 -20.30 46.53 -30.24
N ARG A 618 -20.01 45.26 -29.97
CA ARG A 618 -20.35 44.13 -30.86
C ARG A 618 -20.38 42.80 -30.10
N VAL A 619 -21.41 42.03 -30.44
CA VAL A 619 -21.86 40.74 -29.92
C VAL A 619 -20.96 39.61 -30.42
N PHE A 620 -20.64 38.60 -29.59
CA PHE A 620 -20.77 37.14 -29.89
C PHE A 620 -20.20 36.22 -28.77
N PHE A 621 -20.99 35.18 -28.42
CA PHE A 621 -20.75 33.92 -27.68
C PHE A 621 -20.11 33.90 -26.27
N PRO A 622 -20.69 33.18 -25.28
CA PRO A 622 -19.93 32.69 -24.14
C PRO A 622 -19.76 31.16 -24.18
N PHE A 623 -18.51 30.73 -24.36
CA PHE A 623 -17.93 29.56 -23.69
C PHE A 623 -16.75 30.09 -22.87
N ASN A 624 -16.58 29.57 -21.64
CA ASN A 624 -15.54 29.81 -20.62
C ASN A 624 -15.92 30.66 -19.40
N SER A 625 -15.89 30.02 -18.23
CA SER A 625 -15.09 30.42 -17.05
C SER A 625 -15.16 29.23 -16.06
N VAL A 626 -14.13 28.57 -15.55
CA VAL A 626 -12.79 28.92 -15.04
C VAL A 626 -12.79 29.91 -13.86
N ASN A 627 -13.93 30.53 -13.51
CA ASN A 627 -14.03 31.39 -12.33
C ASN A 627 -14.92 30.85 -11.20
N SER A 628 -15.42 29.62 -11.31
CA SER A 628 -16.26 29.01 -10.26
C SER A 628 -15.49 28.24 -9.18
N VAL A 629 -14.17 28.07 -9.33
CA VAL A 629 -13.34 27.29 -8.40
C VAL A 629 -12.73 28.15 -7.28
N LEU A 630 -12.75 29.48 -7.39
CA LEU A 630 -12.13 30.37 -6.41
C LEU A 630 -13.00 30.73 -5.19
N ILE A 631 -14.26 30.27 -5.11
CA ILE A 631 -15.20 30.68 -4.05
C ILE A 631 -15.47 29.59 -3.00
N VAL A 632 -15.02 28.34 -3.23
CA VAL A 632 -15.24 27.23 -2.27
C VAL A 632 -14.11 27.09 -1.23
N ILE A 633 -12.97 27.77 -1.41
CA ILE A 633 -11.78 27.63 -0.52
C ILE A 633 -11.78 28.66 0.64
N ARG A 634 -12.94 29.20 1.05
CA ARG A 634 -13.03 30.12 2.21
C ARG A 634 -14.02 29.72 3.30
N CYS A 635 -14.59 28.51 3.26
CA CYS A 635 -15.52 28.05 4.29
C CYS A 635 -15.33 26.58 4.73
N LEU A 636 -14.09 26.09 4.75
CA LEU A 636 -13.70 24.92 5.54
C LEU A 636 -12.50 25.27 6.41
#